data_AF-A0A3D0MZH2-F1
#
_entry.id   AF-A0A3D0MZH2-F1
#
_cell.length_a   1.000
_cell.length_b   1.000
_cell.length_c   1.000
_cell.angle_alpha   90.00
_cell.angle_beta   90.00
_cell.angle_gamma   90.00
#
_symmetry.space_group_name_H-M   'P 1'
#
loop_
_entity.id
_entity.type
_entity.pdbx_description
1 polymer ?
#
loop_
_entity_poly.entity_id
_entity_poly.type
_entity_poly.pdbx_seq_one_letter_code
_entity_poly.pdbx_strand_id
1 'polypeptide(L)'
;MKNIFPLLLIVLISYKVSDVYKFETEKTSGAFDAITYYSQMRDFPNNDIPSDAYTKAYEQKKRVPMIERDNFDPWVNLGPTNVGGRTLSIAIDHIDTNVIWIGAASGGLWKSTTGGFGSNAWTNIQTGFPVLSVSSIVIDSNDRNIMYIGTGESYGYQDSHNGLSIRTTRGSYGIGILKSTNGGLNWTKSLDWSMNQNRGVWDIIYNPLNHNILYAGTTEGIFKSTNAGENWTQIFNELMVMDLEMDRIDTNIIYAGVGNLSSANPGIYRSSNGGVNWTRINSGLPVNNTGRTTISSYYGNPSILFAVIGERLSTVGVYRSTNKGIDWEQTSGANPNILESQGWYASGVKIKDDDSSKLLFSGVDFYKSTNFGDTVLLSTSSNTNDSNYMHVDHHRIISNPKDANKIYIATDGGLYRTNDFGGKYYRAVTGYVTTQFYKTVANSPLDSVLIVGGLQDNGIVRWDGTGNWHRSASGDGMMCIVNPLNKKTVLCCNQYLEINRSYNKGQSGSWSMVRSPNISTQAAFIAPLVISPSDTSVYYGGTKLIVKSTDGGTTWSNVSANLDGNNILSIAVSYMSSDTLYAATVPTGNNMGFFRSVNGGVNWVNVSTGLPANRYPTDIELNPKDSREIYVTFGGFGTGHIFKSTDAGDNWTDITGVLPDIPFHCAVIDSAYPDNIYVGSDIGSYASTNGGTDWYDLNNGFPEAVMVFDLSISYSNRKLRAGTHGRGVYQRTLVSDQPLPVELVNFNSEIKNNDVVLSWNTSLEINNKGFEVERKSKDTDDWEKIGFVNGYGNSNEIKNYLYTDKNLQTGVYKYRLKQIDYNGNFRYYEFQNEINIGVPSEFMLSQNYPNP
;
A
#
# COMPACT_ATOMS: atom_id res chain seq x y z
N MET A 1 1.11 56.58 62.94
CA MET A 1 2.58 56.47 63.10
C MET A 1 3.08 55.56 61.99
N LYS A 2 3.64 56.13 60.91
CA LYS A 2 5.07 56.40 60.65
C LYS A 2 5.89 55.13 60.30
N ASN A 3 6.48 55.18 59.09
CA ASN A 3 7.68 54.49 58.56
C ASN A 3 7.46 53.06 58.02
N ILE A 4 7.47 52.80 56.70
CA ILE A 4 8.57 52.79 55.70
C ILE A 4 9.67 51.74 56.01
N PHE A 5 9.58 50.61 55.28
CA PHE A 5 10.59 49.76 54.58
C PHE A 5 12.06 49.70 55.07
N PRO A 6 12.78 48.54 54.95
CA PRO A 6 12.82 47.72 53.72
C PRO A 6 12.83 46.19 53.90
N LEU A 7 12.00 45.46 53.13
CA LEU A 7 12.33 44.14 52.56
C LEU A 7 11.28 43.76 51.49
N LEU A 8 11.20 44.56 50.41
CA LEU A 8 10.41 44.24 49.21
C LEU A 8 11.36 43.97 48.04
N LEU A 9 12.21 42.96 48.19
CA LEU A 9 12.93 42.32 47.09
C LEU A 9 13.33 40.95 47.64
N ILE A 10 12.53 39.92 47.38
CA ILE A 10 12.81 38.45 47.49
C ILE A 10 11.53 37.59 47.66
N VAL A 11 10.32 38.16 47.85
CA VAL A 11 9.07 37.36 48.00
C VAL A 11 8.10 37.50 46.80
N LEU A 12 8.61 37.77 45.60
CA LEU A 12 7.81 37.82 44.36
C LEU A 12 8.36 36.93 43.22
N ILE A 13 9.18 35.93 43.55
CA ILE A 13 9.70 34.94 42.58
C ILE A 13 9.47 33.49 43.07
N SER A 14 8.36 33.21 43.75
CA SER A 14 8.08 31.84 44.23
C SER A 14 6.64 31.39 44.14
N TYR A 15 5.81 32.06 43.33
CA TYR A 15 4.49 31.56 42.94
C TYR A 15 4.19 31.90 41.47
N LYS A 16 4.94 31.30 40.55
CA LYS A 16 4.56 31.14 39.14
C LYS A 16 5.44 30.14 38.39
N VAL A 17 5.76 28.99 39.01
CA VAL A 17 6.34 27.84 38.30
C VAL A 17 5.82 26.55 38.95
N SER A 18 4.53 26.25 38.74
CA SER A 18 4.02 24.88 38.86
C SER A 18 2.58 24.77 38.34
N ASP A 19 2.28 25.41 37.21
CA ASP A 19 1.18 24.91 36.36
C ASP A 19 1.86 24.01 35.32
N VAL A 20 2.15 22.78 35.77
CA VAL A 20 2.37 21.67 34.84
C VAL A 20 1.06 21.54 34.09
N TYR A 21 1.01 22.07 32.87
CA TYR A 21 -0.04 21.78 31.92
C TYR A 21 -0.08 20.26 31.77
N LYS A 22 -1.03 19.62 32.46
CA LYS A 22 -1.55 18.33 32.03
C LYS A 22 -2.24 18.62 30.70
N PHE A 23 -1.50 18.47 29.62
CA PHE A 23 -2.14 18.19 28.34
C PHE A 23 -2.89 16.88 28.54
N GLU A 24 -4.19 16.95 28.80
CA GLU A 24 -5.06 15.88 28.36
C GLU A 24 -4.84 15.83 26.85
N THR A 25 -4.09 14.83 26.39
CA THR A 25 -3.88 14.59 24.96
C THR A 25 -5.26 14.37 24.36
N GLU A 26 -5.73 15.31 23.55
CA GLU A 26 -6.97 15.15 22.78
C GLU A 26 -6.90 13.79 22.06
N LYS A 27 -7.94 12.97 22.21
CA LYS A 27 -8.01 11.65 21.59
C LYS A 27 -8.05 11.83 20.07
N THR A 28 -6.98 11.44 19.38
CA THR A 28 -6.86 11.44 17.92
C THR A 28 -7.56 10.22 17.31
N SER A 29 -7.92 10.30 16.02
CA SER A 29 -8.45 9.16 15.26
C SER A 29 -7.32 8.22 14.82
N GLY A 30 -7.63 6.95 14.59
CA GLY A 30 -6.65 5.98 14.06
C GLY A 30 -6.03 6.43 12.73
N ALA A 31 -6.83 6.99 11.82
CA ALA A 31 -6.35 7.59 10.57
C ALA A 31 -5.34 8.74 10.81
N PHE A 32 -5.52 9.54 11.86
CA PHE A 32 -4.60 10.63 12.20
C PHE A 32 -3.25 10.06 12.64
N ASP A 33 -3.27 9.08 13.52
CA ASP A 33 -2.06 8.43 14.05
C ASP A 33 -1.32 7.66 12.94
N ALA A 34 -2.05 6.95 12.08
CA ALA A 34 -1.52 6.22 10.93
C ALA A 34 -0.75 7.13 9.97
N ILE A 35 -1.40 8.21 9.50
CA ILE A 35 -0.79 9.14 8.55
C ILE A 35 0.38 9.89 9.21
N THR A 36 0.28 10.22 10.50
CA THR A 36 1.37 10.86 11.24
C THR A 36 2.60 9.96 11.32
N TYR A 37 2.40 8.71 11.76
CA TYR A 37 3.47 7.71 11.84
C TYR A 37 4.15 7.51 10.49
N TYR A 38 3.32 7.34 9.45
CA TYR A 38 3.77 7.16 8.08
C TYR A 38 4.57 8.35 7.53
N SER A 39 4.12 9.57 7.79
CA SER A 39 4.82 10.79 7.36
C SER A 39 6.17 10.91 8.03
N GLN A 40 6.21 10.75 9.37
CA GLN A 40 7.43 10.85 10.18
C GLN A 40 8.52 9.87 9.74
N MET A 41 8.14 8.64 9.42
CA MET A 41 9.08 7.63 8.95
C MET A 41 9.75 8.02 7.62
N ARG A 42 9.05 8.78 6.76
CA ARG A 42 9.48 9.10 5.40
C ARG A 42 10.21 10.44 5.29
N ASP A 43 9.90 11.42 6.14
CA ASP A 43 10.41 12.79 6.01
C ASP A 43 11.56 13.12 6.98
N PHE A 44 11.64 12.44 8.12
CA PHE A 44 12.61 12.74 9.17
C PHE A 44 14.06 12.52 8.69
N PRO A 45 15.01 13.42 9.03
CA PRO A 45 14.92 14.46 10.06
C PRO A 45 14.37 15.80 9.59
N ASN A 46 14.04 15.90 8.30
CA ASN A 46 13.45 17.11 7.81
C ASN A 46 12.06 17.30 8.45
N ASN A 47 11.62 18.54 8.52
CA ASN A 47 10.23 18.84 8.86
C ASN A 47 9.28 18.39 7.74
N ASP A 48 9.83 18.14 6.54
CA ASP A 48 9.12 17.76 5.34
C ASP A 48 10.04 17.08 4.32
N ILE A 49 9.48 16.30 3.42
CA ILE A 49 10.18 15.75 2.26
C ILE A 49 10.66 16.91 1.38
N PRO A 50 11.94 16.95 0.98
CA PRO A 50 12.42 18.00 0.09
C PRO A 50 11.65 18.01 -1.24
N SER A 51 11.25 19.19 -1.70
CA SER A 51 10.28 19.39 -2.79
C SER A 51 10.64 18.82 -4.17
N ASP A 52 11.88 18.37 -4.37
CA ASP A 52 12.34 17.72 -5.61
C ASP A 52 12.93 16.32 -5.40
N ALA A 53 12.92 15.81 -4.15
CA ALA A 53 13.58 14.56 -3.80
C ALA A 53 12.97 13.36 -4.54
N TYR A 54 11.64 13.23 -4.57
CA TYR A 54 10.98 12.16 -5.32
C TYR A 54 11.29 12.20 -6.82
N THR A 55 11.39 13.39 -7.41
CA THR A 55 11.72 13.52 -8.84
C THR A 55 13.16 13.07 -9.11
N LYS A 56 14.12 13.50 -8.27
CA LYS A 56 15.52 13.05 -8.36
C LYS A 56 15.64 11.54 -8.16
N ALA A 57 14.98 10.99 -7.15
CA ALA A 57 14.95 9.57 -6.86
C ALA A 57 14.37 8.75 -8.01
N TYR A 58 13.29 9.23 -8.63
CA TYR A 58 12.68 8.58 -9.79
C TYR A 58 13.63 8.54 -10.99
N GLU A 59 14.37 9.62 -11.26
CA GLU A 59 15.39 9.63 -12.31
C GLU A 59 16.62 8.77 -11.98
N GLN A 60 16.99 8.65 -10.70
CA GLN A 60 18.03 7.73 -10.24
C GLN A 60 17.62 6.27 -10.42
N LYS A 61 16.38 5.92 -10.07
CA LYS A 61 15.82 4.56 -10.24
C LYS A 61 16.02 4.05 -11.67
N LYS A 62 15.81 4.89 -12.68
CA LYS A 62 15.98 4.53 -14.10
C LYS A 62 17.41 4.15 -14.49
N ARG A 63 18.40 4.45 -13.63
CA ARG A 63 19.83 4.16 -13.85
C ARG A 63 20.31 2.95 -13.06
N VAL A 64 19.47 2.37 -12.20
CA VAL A 64 19.83 1.16 -11.45
C VAL A 64 19.98 0.01 -12.45
N PRO A 65 21.09 -0.74 -12.43
CA PRO A 65 21.30 -1.85 -13.35
C PRO A 65 20.22 -2.92 -13.24
N MET A 66 19.83 -3.51 -14.37
CA MET A 66 19.04 -4.73 -14.38
C MET A 66 19.96 -5.94 -14.15
N ILE A 67 19.47 -7.02 -13.55
CA ILE A 67 20.20 -8.28 -13.55
C ILE A 67 20.19 -8.82 -14.99
N GLU A 68 21.35 -8.95 -15.64
CA GLU A 68 21.52 -9.38 -17.05
C GLU A 68 21.02 -10.81 -17.37
N ARG A 69 20.30 -11.47 -16.45
CA ARG A 69 19.74 -12.81 -16.66
C ARG A 69 18.28 -12.69 -17.11
N ASP A 70 18.05 -12.85 -18.41
CA ASP A 70 16.76 -12.69 -19.14
C ASP A 70 15.55 -13.53 -18.63
N ASN A 71 15.65 -14.30 -17.54
CA ASN A 71 14.66 -15.34 -17.18
C ASN A 71 14.16 -15.30 -15.73
N PHE A 72 14.01 -14.14 -15.09
CA PHE A 72 13.26 -14.08 -13.82
C PHE A 72 11.78 -13.80 -14.06
N ASP A 73 10.92 -14.59 -13.39
CA ASP A 73 9.48 -14.34 -13.40
C ASP A 73 9.20 -12.89 -12.94
N PRO A 74 8.36 -12.14 -13.65
CA PRO A 74 7.93 -10.82 -13.18
C PRO A 74 7.15 -10.94 -11.86
N TRP A 75 7.03 -9.84 -11.14
CA TRP A 75 6.07 -9.74 -10.05
C TRP A 75 4.66 -10.05 -10.53
N VAL A 76 3.98 -10.96 -9.85
CA VAL A 76 2.58 -11.33 -10.08
C VAL A 76 1.75 -10.93 -8.87
N ASN A 77 0.66 -10.21 -9.11
CA ASN A 77 -0.24 -9.78 -8.05
C ASN A 77 -1.04 -10.98 -7.50
N LEU A 78 -1.11 -11.09 -6.17
CA LEU A 78 -1.88 -12.10 -5.44
C LEU A 78 -3.21 -11.55 -4.89
N GLY A 79 -3.52 -10.27 -5.09
CA GLY A 79 -4.64 -9.56 -4.48
C GLY A 79 -4.25 -8.91 -3.15
N PRO A 80 -5.21 -8.60 -2.25
CA PRO A 80 -6.64 -8.81 -2.38
C PRO A 80 -7.29 -8.17 -3.61
N THR A 81 -8.02 -8.98 -4.39
CA THR A 81 -8.88 -8.50 -5.49
C THR A 81 -10.31 -8.26 -5.03
N ASN A 82 -10.69 -8.76 -3.86
CA ASN A 82 -12.03 -8.66 -3.30
C ASN A 82 -12.04 -7.87 -1.98
N VAL A 83 -10.97 -7.15 -1.66
CA VAL A 83 -10.85 -6.19 -0.57
C VAL A 83 -10.29 -4.91 -1.17
N GLY A 84 -11.11 -3.85 -1.24
CA GLY A 84 -10.67 -2.53 -1.68
C GLY A 84 -10.00 -1.79 -0.53
N GLY A 85 -9.06 -0.91 -0.86
CA GLY A 85 -8.49 0.06 0.07
C GLY A 85 -9.04 1.47 -0.17
N ARG A 86 -8.35 2.46 0.41
CA ARG A 86 -8.81 3.85 0.46
C ARG A 86 -9.01 4.47 -0.91
N THR A 87 -10.26 4.84 -1.17
CA THR A 87 -10.71 5.45 -2.43
C THR A 87 -11.18 6.87 -2.13
N LEU A 88 -10.59 7.84 -2.82
CA LEU A 88 -10.78 9.26 -2.54
C LEU A 88 -11.74 9.91 -3.53
N SER A 89 -11.74 9.47 -4.78
CA SER A 89 -12.47 10.13 -5.87
C SER A 89 -13.20 9.16 -6.79
N ILE A 90 -14.27 9.68 -7.40
CA ILE A 90 -15.14 8.94 -8.34
C ILE A 90 -15.51 9.89 -9.48
N ALA A 91 -15.47 9.40 -10.72
CA ALA A 91 -16.14 10.03 -11.85
C ALA A 91 -16.96 8.99 -12.64
N ILE A 92 -18.11 9.41 -13.16
CA ILE A 92 -19.00 8.58 -13.98
C ILE A 92 -19.08 9.23 -15.36
N ASP A 93 -18.89 8.44 -16.40
CA ASP A 93 -19.05 8.90 -17.78
C ASP A 93 -20.52 9.27 -18.05
N HIS A 94 -20.76 10.47 -18.58
CA HIS A 94 -22.11 10.99 -18.82
C HIS A 94 -22.82 10.34 -20.02
N ILE A 95 -22.06 9.74 -20.93
CA ILE A 95 -22.59 9.08 -22.13
C ILE A 95 -22.92 7.61 -21.80
N ASP A 96 -22.04 6.87 -21.13
CA ASP A 96 -22.24 5.50 -20.65
C ASP A 96 -21.94 5.40 -19.16
N THR A 97 -22.98 5.41 -18.34
CA THR A 97 -22.84 5.43 -16.89
C THR A 97 -22.37 4.11 -16.26
N ASN A 98 -22.09 3.08 -17.07
CA ASN A 98 -21.35 1.90 -16.62
C ASN A 98 -19.83 2.12 -16.63
N VAL A 99 -19.36 3.14 -17.35
CA VAL A 99 -17.96 3.55 -17.32
C VAL A 99 -17.73 4.43 -16.09
N ILE A 100 -16.95 3.92 -15.15
CA ILE A 100 -16.65 4.55 -13.86
C ILE A 100 -15.14 4.60 -13.69
N TRP A 101 -14.66 5.73 -13.19
CA TRP A 101 -13.28 5.96 -12.84
C TRP A 101 -13.19 6.21 -11.34
N ILE A 102 -12.20 5.60 -10.70
CA ILE A 102 -11.94 5.82 -9.27
C ILE A 102 -10.46 6.10 -9.03
N GLY A 103 -10.20 7.00 -8.10
CA GLY A 103 -8.87 7.36 -7.65
C GLY A 103 -8.63 6.88 -6.23
N ALA A 104 -7.53 6.15 -6.03
CA ALA A 104 -7.12 5.65 -4.73
C ALA A 104 -6.17 6.62 -4.02
N ALA A 105 -6.07 6.49 -2.69
CA ALA A 105 -5.13 7.26 -1.86
C ALA A 105 -3.66 6.96 -2.22
N SER A 106 -3.34 5.68 -2.42
CA SER A 106 -2.00 5.17 -2.74
C SER A 106 -2.02 4.04 -3.78
N GLY A 107 -3.18 3.79 -4.40
CA GLY A 107 -3.37 2.67 -5.32
C GLY A 107 -3.52 3.04 -6.80
N GLY A 108 -3.37 4.31 -7.17
CA GLY A 108 -3.45 4.79 -8.55
C GLY A 108 -4.87 5.02 -9.07
N LEU A 109 -4.96 5.22 -10.38
CA LEU A 109 -6.21 5.40 -11.13
C LEU A 109 -6.74 4.06 -11.64
N TRP A 110 -8.05 3.87 -11.56
CA TRP A 110 -8.72 2.66 -12.04
C TRP A 110 -9.97 2.97 -12.84
N LYS A 111 -10.26 2.11 -13.81
CA LYS A 111 -11.42 2.19 -14.70
C LYS A 111 -12.25 0.90 -14.62
N SER A 112 -13.55 1.06 -14.59
CA SER A 112 -14.54 0.00 -14.78
C SER A 112 -15.40 0.34 -15.99
N THR A 113 -15.83 -0.68 -16.74
CA THR A 113 -16.85 -0.56 -17.81
C THR A 113 -18.14 -1.31 -17.48
N THR A 114 -18.28 -1.83 -16.27
CA THR A 114 -19.41 -2.66 -15.82
C THR A 114 -20.14 -2.06 -14.62
N GLY A 115 -19.92 -0.76 -14.35
CA GLY A 115 -20.44 -0.06 -13.19
C GLY A 115 -19.86 -0.54 -11.85
N GLY A 116 -18.69 -1.21 -11.86
CA GLY A 116 -17.97 -1.74 -10.70
C GLY A 116 -18.32 -3.18 -10.32
N PHE A 117 -19.01 -3.93 -11.19
CA PHE A 117 -19.48 -5.29 -10.90
C PHE A 117 -18.92 -6.34 -11.86
N GLY A 118 -18.64 -7.55 -11.35
CA GLY A 118 -18.04 -8.65 -12.11
C GLY A 118 -16.63 -9.01 -11.62
N SER A 119 -16.10 -10.15 -12.05
CA SER A 119 -14.81 -10.69 -11.59
C SER A 119 -13.61 -9.82 -11.99
N ASN A 120 -13.69 -9.16 -13.15
CA ASN A 120 -12.66 -8.26 -13.70
C ASN A 120 -13.24 -6.85 -13.89
N ALA A 121 -14.00 -6.37 -12.91
CA ALA A 121 -14.70 -5.10 -13.04
C ALA A 121 -13.74 -3.91 -13.18
N TRP A 122 -12.51 -4.03 -12.66
CA TRP A 122 -11.55 -2.94 -12.58
C TRP A 122 -10.26 -3.23 -13.34
N THR A 123 -9.80 -2.22 -14.07
CA THR A 123 -8.49 -2.20 -14.74
C THR A 123 -7.69 -1.04 -14.19
N ASN A 124 -6.45 -1.30 -13.77
CA ASN A 124 -5.55 -0.24 -13.37
C ASN A 124 -5.06 0.55 -14.59
N ILE A 125 -5.01 1.87 -14.46
CA ILE A 125 -4.59 2.78 -15.53
C ILE A 125 -3.24 3.39 -15.14
N GLN A 126 -2.25 3.20 -16.01
CA GLN A 126 -0.93 3.81 -15.87
C GLN A 126 -0.98 5.26 -16.35
N THR A 127 -0.51 6.18 -15.52
CA THR A 127 -0.44 7.60 -15.87
C THR A 127 0.87 7.97 -16.55
N GLY A 128 1.90 7.12 -16.46
CA GLY A 128 3.27 7.43 -16.90
C GLY A 128 4.04 8.35 -15.93
N PHE A 129 3.47 8.64 -14.75
CA PHE A 129 4.11 9.42 -13.70
C PHE A 129 4.10 8.61 -12.39
N PRO A 130 5.13 8.73 -11.54
CA PRO A 130 5.24 7.93 -10.30
C PRO A 130 4.28 8.35 -9.17
N VAL A 131 3.18 9.04 -9.48
CA VAL A 131 2.19 9.50 -8.49
C VAL A 131 1.02 8.53 -8.41
N LEU A 132 0.78 7.99 -7.21
CA LEU A 132 -0.29 7.01 -6.98
C LEU A 132 -1.58 7.62 -6.45
N SER A 133 -1.53 8.81 -5.87
CA SER A 133 -2.70 9.42 -5.25
C SER A 133 -3.51 10.20 -6.27
N VAL A 134 -4.80 9.86 -6.36
CA VAL A 134 -5.77 10.54 -7.24
C VAL A 134 -6.95 11.00 -6.40
N SER A 135 -6.96 12.29 -6.07
CA SER A 135 -7.91 12.92 -5.15
C SER A 135 -9.08 13.59 -5.85
N SER A 136 -9.00 13.85 -7.16
CA SER A 136 -10.13 14.35 -7.96
C SER A 136 -10.08 13.79 -9.38
N ILE A 137 -11.25 13.58 -9.98
CA ILE A 137 -11.41 13.14 -11.37
C ILE A 137 -12.59 13.89 -11.95
N VAL A 138 -12.41 14.50 -13.12
CA VAL A 138 -13.50 15.02 -13.94
C VAL A 138 -13.38 14.54 -15.38
N ILE A 139 -14.54 14.24 -15.97
CA ILE A 139 -14.67 13.81 -17.37
C ILE A 139 -15.55 14.85 -18.05
N ASP A 140 -15.11 15.34 -19.20
CA ASP A 140 -15.91 16.27 -20.00
C ASP A 140 -17.22 15.56 -20.43
N SER A 141 -18.36 16.18 -20.14
CA SER A 141 -19.67 15.60 -20.45
C SER A 141 -20.05 15.67 -21.93
N ASN A 142 -19.35 16.48 -22.74
CA ASN A 142 -19.47 16.55 -24.20
C ASN A 142 -18.50 15.60 -24.91
N ASP A 143 -17.34 15.31 -24.32
CA ASP A 143 -16.35 14.39 -24.88
C ASP A 143 -15.66 13.54 -23.80
N ARG A 144 -16.08 12.28 -23.68
CA ARG A 144 -15.51 11.31 -22.73
C ARG A 144 -14.00 11.08 -22.85
N ASN A 145 -13.37 11.49 -23.95
CA ASN A 145 -11.93 11.35 -24.13
C ASN A 145 -11.15 12.41 -23.36
N ILE A 146 -11.78 13.54 -23.04
CA ILE A 146 -11.17 14.65 -22.31
C ILE A 146 -11.45 14.45 -20.82
N MET A 147 -10.38 14.32 -20.04
CA MET A 147 -10.46 14.14 -18.60
C MET A 147 -9.26 14.74 -17.88
N TYR A 148 -9.49 15.11 -16.63
CA TYR A 148 -8.49 15.65 -15.73
C TYR A 148 -8.50 14.88 -14.42
N ILE A 149 -7.31 14.63 -13.89
CA ILE A 149 -7.15 14.08 -12.55
C ILE A 149 -6.32 15.02 -11.69
N GLY A 150 -6.83 15.31 -10.50
CA GLY A 150 -6.10 15.96 -9.42
C GLY A 150 -5.27 14.93 -8.67
N THR A 151 -4.02 15.27 -8.38
CA THR A 151 -3.07 14.36 -7.71
C THR A 151 -2.71 14.84 -6.32
N GLY A 152 -2.37 13.89 -5.44
CA GLY A 152 -1.92 14.13 -4.06
C GLY A 152 -3.03 14.00 -3.01
N GLU A 153 -2.67 13.50 -1.83
CA GLU A 153 -3.52 13.35 -0.64
C GLU A 153 -2.90 14.21 0.47
N SER A 154 -3.30 15.49 0.55
CA SER A 154 -2.71 16.46 1.49
C SER A 154 -3.79 17.13 2.34
N TYR A 155 -3.93 16.76 3.62
CA TYR A 155 -5.00 17.25 4.48
C TYR A 155 -4.65 18.53 5.26
N GLY A 156 -3.42 19.04 5.16
CA GLY A 156 -3.00 20.29 5.79
C GLY A 156 -1.70 20.85 5.20
N TYR A 157 -1.50 22.16 5.35
CA TYR A 157 -0.46 22.93 4.63
C TYR A 157 0.61 23.60 5.54
N GLN A 158 0.53 23.55 6.88
CA GLN A 158 1.34 24.42 7.78
C GLN A 158 2.11 23.74 8.93
N ASP A 159 3.15 24.48 9.37
CA ASP A 159 4.26 24.12 10.27
C ASP A 159 3.96 23.97 11.77
N SER A 160 4.80 23.15 12.41
CA SER A 160 4.97 22.96 13.85
C SER A 160 5.23 24.25 14.62
N HIS A 161 4.57 24.43 15.76
CA HIS A 161 4.87 25.49 16.72
C HIS A 161 5.47 24.90 18.01
N ASN A 162 6.56 25.50 18.50
CA ASN A 162 7.12 25.31 19.86
C ASN A 162 7.67 23.91 20.20
N GLY A 163 8.32 23.22 19.26
CA GLY A 163 9.00 21.95 19.58
C GLY A 163 8.04 20.79 19.89
N LEU A 164 6.73 21.01 19.77
CA LEU A 164 5.70 19.99 19.61
C LEU A 164 5.31 20.00 18.13
N SER A 165 5.86 19.06 17.35
CA SER A 165 5.43 18.88 15.97
C SER A 165 4.01 18.30 15.95
N ILE A 166 3.00 19.15 15.75
CA ILE A 166 1.72 18.72 15.19
C ILE A 166 1.95 18.66 13.67
N ARG A 167 2.47 17.54 13.16
CA ARG A 167 2.69 17.37 11.71
C ARG A 167 1.34 17.20 11.03
N THR A 168 1.01 18.12 10.11
CA THR A 168 -0.16 18.06 9.21
C THR A 168 -0.18 16.74 8.46
N THR A 169 -1.30 16.03 8.45
CA THR A 169 -1.40 14.70 7.85
C THR A 169 -1.28 14.76 6.33
N ARG A 170 -0.28 14.07 5.77
CA ARG A 170 -0.04 13.94 4.32
C ARG A 170 0.01 12.46 3.94
N GLY A 171 -0.89 12.03 3.07
CA GLY A 171 -0.95 10.65 2.63
C GLY A 171 0.02 10.35 1.49
N SER A 172 0.06 11.20 0.46
CA SER A 172 0.96 11.03 -0.69
C SER A 172 1.09 12.32 -1.49
N TYR A 173 2.18 12.46 -2.24
CA TYR A 173 2.52 13.69 -2.94
C TYR A 173 1.66 13.96 -4.17
N GLY A 174 1.48 15.24 -4.49
CA GLY A 174 0.87 15.72 -5.73
C GLY A 174 1.91 16.24 -6.73
N ILE A 175 1.53 16.19 -8.00
CA ILE A 175 2.25 16.80 -9.13
C ILE A 175 1.36 17.78 -9.93
N GLY A 176 0.26 18.21 -9.32
CA GLY A 176 -0.75 19.06 -9.94
C GLY A 176 -1.82 18.26 -10.67
N ILE A 177 -2.16 18.68 -11.88
CA ILE A 177 -3.26 18.11 -12.67
C ILE A 177 -2.68 17.37 -13.87
N LEU A 178 -3.09 16.11 -14.06
CA LEU A 178 -2.84 15.39 -15.30
C LEU A 178 -4.08 15.45 -16.19
N LYS A 179 -3.87 15.65 -17.49
CA LYS A 179 -4.91 15.68 -18.53
C LYS A 179 -4.74 14.51 -19.49
N SER A 180 -5.84 13.90 -19.88
CA SER A 180 -5.92 12.99 -21.01
C SER A 180 -6.90 13.54 -22.05
N THR A 181 -6.58 13.33 -23.33
CA THR A 181 -7.45 13.65 -24.48
C THR A 181 -7.80 12.40 -25.30
N ASN A 182 -7.53 11.21 -24.75
CA ASN A 182 -7.75 9.93 -25.40
C ASN A 182 -8.38 8.89 -24.46
N GLY A 183 -9.21 9.35 -23.52
CA GLY A 183 -9.99 8.47 -22.63
C GLY A 183 -9.13 7.72 -21.61
N GLY A 184 -8.03 8.35 -21.18
CA GLY A 184 -7.13 7.86 -20.14
C GLY A 184 -6.05 6.89 -20.62
N LEU A 185 -5.83 6.77 -21.93
CA LEU A 185 -4.74 5.94 -22.48
C LEU A 185 -3.37 6.56 -22.23
N ASN A 186 -3.25 7.88 -22.40
CA ASN A 186 -2.03 8.64 -22.08
C ASN A 186 -2.39 9.91 -21.31
N TRP A 187 -1.42 10.41 -20.55
CA TRP A 187 -1.57 11.57 -19.68
C TRP A 187 -0.41 12.55 -19.87
N THR A 188 -0.73 13.83 -19.78
CA THR A 188 0.25 14.94 -19.78
C THR A 188 0.00 15.83 -18.59
N LYS A 189 1.03 16.49 -18.07
CA LYS A 189 0.85 17.53 -17.05
C LYS A 189 0.10 18.73 -17.64
N SER A 190 -0.98 19.13 -16.99
CA SER A 190 -1.83 20.29 -17.34
C SER A 190 -1.59 21.43 -16.36
N LEU A 191 -1.60 21.15 -15.06
CA LEU A 191 -1.01 22.00 -14.04
C LEU A 191 0.28 21.30 -13.59
N ASP A 192 1.43 21.84 -14.00
CA ASP A 192 2.73 21.22 -13.72
C ASP A 192 3.30 21.71 -12.38
N TRP A 193 3.17 20.87 -11.35
CA TRP A 193 3.93 21.02 -10.13
C TRP A 193 5.08 20.02 -10.07
N SER A 194 6.16 20.42 -9.41
CA SER A 194 7.16 19.48 -8.91
C SER A 194 6.51 18.53 -7.90
N MET A 195 7.12 17.36 -7.69
CA MET A 195 6.65 16.37 -6.72
C MET A 195 6.79 16.90 -5.30
N ASN A 196 5.72 17.52 -4.79
CA ASN A 196 5.70 18.15 -3.48
C ASN A 196 4.56 17.55 -2.63
N GLN A 197 4.91 16.94 -1.49
CA GLN A 197 3.94 16.36 -0.54
C GLN A 197 2.99 17.39 0.05
N ASN A 198 3.40 18.66 0.09
CA ASN A 198 2.60 19.76 0.61
C ASN A 198 1.48 20.19 -0.35
N ARG A 199 1.51 19.69 -1.58
CA ARG A 199 0.60 20.10 -2.64
C ARG A 199 -0.35 18.98 -3.05
N GLY A 200 -1.62 19.33 -3.16
CA GLY A 200 -2.67 18.43 -3.61
C GLY A 200 -3.77 19.20 -4.35
N VAL A 201 -4.45 18.50 -5.25
CA VAL A 201 -5.60 19.03 -6.00
C VAL A 201 -6.85 18.25 -5.57
N TRP A 202 -7.59 18.81 -4.62
CA TRP A 202 -8.70 18.13 -3.94
C TRP A 202 -9.99 18.08 -4.75
N ASP A 203 -10.24 19.10 -5.56
CA ASP A 203 -11.44 19.12 -6.38
C ASP A 203 -11.19 19.83 -7.71
N ILE A 204 -11.87 19.38 -8.75
CA ILE A 204 -11.84 19.98 -10.08
C ILE A 204 -13.29 20.05 -10.53
N ILE A 205 -13.72 21.18 -11.07
CA ILE A 205 -15.05 21.33 -11.65
C ILE A 205 -14.97 22.02 -13.02
N TYR A 206 -15.82 21.59 -13.94
CA TYR A 206 -16.06 22.29 -15.21
C TYR A 206 -17.08 23.40 -15.02
N ASN A 207 -16.96 24.44 -15.84
CA ASN A 207 -18.10 25.30 -16.13
C ASN A 207 -19.07 24.55 -17.08
N PRO A 208 -20.31 24.23 -16.67
CA PRO A 208 -21.24 23.43 -17.48
C PRO A 208 -21.78 24.15 -18.73
N LEU A 209 -21.55 25.47 -18.86
CA LEU A 209 -21.92 26.25 -20.04
C LEU A 209 -20.74 26.52 -20.97
N ASN A 210 -19.50 26.27 -20.52
CA ASN A 210 -18.28 26.42 -21.33
C ASN A 210 -17.14 25.54 -20.79
N HIS A 211 -16.96 24.36 -21.38
CA HIS A 211 -16.00 23.36 -20.90
C HIS A 211 -14.52 23.74 -21.10
N ASN A 212 -14.21 24.84 -21.78
CA ASN A 212 -12.86 25.40 -21.78
C ASN A 212 -12.51 26.04 -20.42
N ILE A 213 -13.51 26.34 -19.60
CA ILE A 213 -13.32 26.94 -18.28
C ILE A 213 -13.37 25.85 -17.21
N LEU A 214 -12.29 25.73 -16.44
CA LEU A 214 -12.17 24.81 -15.31
C LEU A 214 -11.69 25.55 -14.06
N TYR A 215 -12.06 25.02 -12.90
CA TYR A 215 -11.58 25.47 -11.60
C TYR A 215 -11.01 24.26 -10.85
N ALA A 216 -9.92 24.46 -10.14
CA ALA A 216 -9.28 23.47 -9.31
C ALA A 216 -9.12 24.01 -7.89
N GLY A 217 -9.71 23.33 -6.91
CA GLY A 217 -9.54 23.56 -5.49
C GLY A 217 -8.29 22.82 -5.03
N THR A 218 -7.35 23.55 -4.45
CA THR A 218 -6.03 23.02 -4.11
C THR A 218 -5.60 23.43 -2.71
N THR A 219 -4.52 22.81 -2.24
CA THR A 219 -3.83 23.25 -1.01
C THR A 219 -3.37 24.71 -1.09
N GLU A 220 -3.10 25.23 -2.30
CA GLU A 220 -2.62 26.57 -2.59
C GLU A 220 -3.77 27.55 -2.95
N GLY A 221 -5.03 27.16 -2.78
CA GLY A 221 -6.19 27.97 -3.19
C GLY A 221 -6.81 27.52 -4.51
N ILE A 222 -7.44 28.45 -5.25
CA ILE A 222 -8.17 28.12 -6.50
C ILE A 222 -7.34 28.51 -7.71
N PHE A 223 -7.12 27.54 -8.58
CA PHE A 223 -6.60 27.75 -9.93
C PHE A 223 -7.73 27.70 -10.94
N LYS A 224 -7.70 28.60 -11.91
CA LYS A 224 -8.66 28.67 -13.02
C LYS A 224 -7.94 28.52 -14.36
N SER A 225 -8.50 27.70 -15.22
CA SER A 225 -8.17 27.64 -16.64
C SER A 225 -9.32 28.24 -17.46
N THR A 226 -8.99 28.90 -18.57
CA THR A 226 -9.97 29.37 -19.58
C THR A 226 -9.73 28.78 -20.97
N ASN A 227 -8.76 27.89 -21.12
CA ASN A 227 -8.33 27.26 -22.36
C ASN A 227 -8.17 25.73 -22.19
N ALA A 228 -9.16 25.09 -21.57
CA ALA A 228 -9.21 23.63 -21.39
C ALA A 228 -7.92 23.05 -20.77
N GLY A 229 -7.44 23.66 -19.69
CA GLY A 229 -6.31 23.20 -18.89
C GLY A 229 -4.96 23.28 -19.59
N GLU A 230 -4.83 24.03 -20.68
CA GLU A 230 -3.51 24.33 -21.25
C GLU A 230 -2.72 25.27 -20.33
N ASN A 231 -3.38 26.26 -19.71
CA ASN A 231 -2.77 27.16 -18.74
C ASN A 231 -3.70 27.39 -17.55
N TRP A 232 -3.10 27.60 -16.37
CA TRP A 232 -3.82 27.83 -15.12
C TRP A 232 -3.33 29.12 -14.43
N THR A 233 -4.27 29.89 -13.90
CA THR A 233 -3.99 31.10 -13.10
C THR A 233 -4.57 30.94 -11.71
N GLN A 234 -3.79 31.21 -10.66
CA GLN A 234 -4.29 31.27 -9.29
C GLN A 234 -5.17 32.52 -9.14
N ILE A 235 -6.45 32.32 -8.81
CA ILE A 235 -7.46 33.41 -8.71
C ILE A 235 -7.95 33.63 -7.27
N PHE A 236 -7.56 32.76 -6.36
CA PHE A 236 -7.88 32.82 -4.93
C PHE A 236 -6.77 32.12 -4.17
N ASN A 237 -6.28 32.72 -3.08
CA ASN A 237 -5.05 32.31 -2.40
C ASN A 237 -5.27 31.84 -0.95
N GLU A 238 -6.52 31.73 -0.49
CA GLU A 238 -6.77 31.06 0.78
C GLU A 238 -6.43 29.58 0.66
N LEU A 239 -5.69 29.08 1.64
CA LEU A 239 -5.15 27.73 1.62
C LEU A 239 -6.22 26.68 1.86
N MET A 240 -5.95 25.45 1.42
CA MET A 240 -6.80 24.28 1.69
C MET A 240 -8.23 24.46 1.16
N VAL A 241 -8.37 24.71 -0.14
CA VAL A 241 -9.69 24.67 -0.80
C VAL A 241 -10.03 23.20 -1.07
N MET A 242 -10.92 22.64 -0.26
CA MET A 242 -11.19 21.21 -0.17
C MET A 242 -12.40 20.76 -0.99
N ASP A 243 -13.25 21.69 -1.41
CA ASP A 243 -14.48 21.40 -2.14
C ASP A 243 -14.91 22.62 -2.96
N LEU A 244 -15.37 22.39 -4.20
CA LEU A 244 -15.89 23.42 -5.09
C LEU A 244 -17.27 23.03 -5.61
N GLU A 245 -18.17 24.01 -5.66
CA GLU A 245 -19.52 23.83 -6.21
C GLU A 245 -19.87 25.04 -7.09
N MET A 246 -20.69 24.85 -8.12
CA MET A 246 -21.05 25.92 -9.07
C MET A 246 -22.55 25.93 -9.35
N ASP A 247 -23.13 27.12 -9.44
CA ASP A 247 -24.49 27.26 -9.96
C ASP A 247 -24.49 26.89 -11.45
N ARG A 248 -25.16 25.79 -11.79
CA ARG A 248 -25.21 25.26 -13.17
C ARG A 248 -25.94 26.18 -14.16
N ILE A 249 -26.76 27.11 -13.69
CA ILE A 249 -27.53 28.05 -14.52
C ILE A 249 -26.76 29.36 -14.66
N ASP A 250 -26.29 29.93 -13.55
CA ASP A 250 -25.44 31.13 -13.54
C ASP A 250 -24.02 30.78 -13.10
N THR A 251 -23.20 30.38 -14.07
CA THR A 251 -21.83 29.90 -13.84
C THR A 251 -20.84 30.98 -13.38
N ASN A 252 -21.31 32.21 -13.18
CA ASN A 252 -20.55 33.23 -12.46
C ASN A 252 -20.58 32.99 -10.94
N ILE A 253 -21.56 32.23 -10.44
CA ILE A 253 -21.71 31.92 -9.02
C ILE A 253 -20.98 30.61 -8.71
N ILE A 254 -19.96 30.73 -7.85
CA ILE A 254 -19.09 29.62 -7.45
C ILE A 254 -18.96 29.65 -5.94
N TYR A 255 -18.96 28.48 -5.32
CA TYR A 255 -18.79 28.27 -3.89
C TYR A 255 -17.52 27.48 -3.62
N ALA A 256 -16.84 27.80 -2.53
CA ALA A 256 -15.64 27.11 -2.10
C ALA A 256 -15.72 26.78 -0.60
N GLY A 257 -15.50 25.51 -0.26
CA GLY A 257 -15.22 25.07 1.10
C GLY A 257 -13.74 25.22 1.40
N VAL A 258 -13.40 26.13 2.30
CA VAL A 258 -12.02 26.53 2.60
C VAL A 258 -11.63 26.07 4.00
N GLY A 259 -10.42 25.56 4.12
CA GLY A 259 -9.78 25.20 5.38
C GLY A 259 -9.88 23.72 5.74
N ASN A 260 -8.86 23.26 6.45
CA ASN A 260 -8.79 22.00 7.17
C ASN A 260 -7.70 22.08 8.25
N LEU A 261 -7.73 21.21 9.27
CA LEU A 261 -6.72 21.11 10.33
C LEU A 261 -6.27 22.48 10.89
N SER A 262 -7.23 23.33 11.26
CA SER A 262 -7.00 24.67 11.82
C SER A 262 -6.32 25.65 10.86
N SER A 263 -6.59 25.55 9.55
CA SER A 263 -6.24 26.58 8.56
C SER A 263 -6.72 27.97 9.02
N ALA A 264 -5.98 29.03 8.65
CA ALA A 264 -6.17 30.37 9.20
C ALA A 264 -7.53 31.03 8.88
N ASN A 265 -8.06 30.82 7.67
CA ASN A 265 -9.28 31.50 7.19
C ASN A 265 -10.35 30.52 6.68
N PRO A 266 -10.79 29.56 7.51
CA PRO A 266 -11.69 28.49 7.09
C PRO A 266 -13.12 29.03 6.89
N GLY A 267 -13.95 28.32 6.11
CA GLY A 267 -15.37 28.60 5.95
C GLY A 267 -15.85 28.50 4.50
N ILE A 268 -17.06 29.00 4.24
CA ILE A 268 -17.66 29.03 2.90
C ILE A 268 -17.38 30.38 2.25
N TYR A 269 -16.78 30.34 1.06
CA TYR A 269 -16.56 31.51 0.21
C TYR A 269 -17.43 31.43 -1.03
N ARG A 270 -17.87 32.59 -1.51
CA ARG A 270 -18.72 32.72 -2.68
C ARG A 270 -18.18 33.76 -3.63
N SER A 271 -18.11 33.42 -4.90
CA SER A 271 -17.94 34.37 -6.01
C SER A 271 -19.27 34.55 -6.74
N SER A 272 -19.50 35.73 -7.33
CA SER A 272 -20.65 36.01 -8.20
C SER A 272 -20.24 36.61 -9.55
N ASN A 273 -18.95 36.52 -9.89
CA ASN A 273 -18.37 37.08 -11.10
C ASN A 273 -17.31 36.14 -11.71
N GLY A 274 -17.53 34.83 -11.58
CA GLY A 274 -16.69 33.80 -12.20
C GLY A 274 -15.30 33.70 -11.57
N GLY A 275 -15.18 33.96 -10.26
CA GLY A 275 -13.95 33.83 -9.50
C GLY A 275 -13.03 35.06 -9.53
N VAL A 276 -13.48 36.22 -10.04
CA VAL A 276 -12.69 37.46 -10.00
C VAL A 276 -12.60 38.01 -8.58
N ASN A 277 -13.71 38.00 -7.84
CA ASN A 277 -13.76 38.37 -6.42
C ASN A 277 -14.43 37.26 -5.60
N TRP A 278 -13.99 37.11 -4.35
CA TRP A 278 -14.51 36.13 -3.39
C TRP A 278 -14.90 36.81 -2.08
N THR A 279 -16.05 36.42 -1.55
CA THR A 279 -16.56 36.92 -0.26
C THR A 279 -16.74 35.74 0.68
N ARG A 280 -16.15 35.82 1.88
CA ARG A 280 -16.44 34.87 2.96
C ARG A 280 -17.86 35.10 3.48
N ILE A 281 -18.66 34.05 3.52
CA ILE A 281 -20.04 34.11 4.01
C ILE A 281 -20.05 33.86 5.51
N ASN A 282 -20.55 34.83 6.28
CA ASN A 282 -20.71 34.71 7.74
C ASN A 282 -22.19 34.68 8.17
N SER A 283 -23.13 35.03 7.28
CA SER A 283 -24.55 35.12 7.60
C SER A 283 -25.13 33.73 7.88
N GLY A 284 -25.46 33.47 9.15
CA GLY A 284 -26.01 32.19 9.61
C GLY A 284 -25.06 31.00 9.60
N LEU A 285 -23.75 31.26 9.43
CA LEU A 285 -22.68 30.27 9.48
C LEU A 285 -21.79 30.48 10.71
N PRO A 286 -21.12 29.43 11.20
CA PRO A 286 -20.14 29.54 12.29
C PRO A 286 -18.94 30.39 11.85
N VAL A 287 -18.39 31.18 12.77
CA VAL A 287 -17.25 32.07 12.49
C VAL A 287 -15.92 31.32 12.57
N ASN A 288 -15.85 30.24 13.35
CA ASN A 288 -14.67 29.40 13.53
C ASN A 288 -15.05 27.95 13.21
N ASN A 289 -14.25 27.28 12.39
CA ASN A 289 -14.30 25.85 12.14
C ASN A 289 -12.89 25.35 11.83
N THR A 290 -12.45 24.27 12.45
CA THR A 290 -11.07 23.76 12.30
C THR A 290 -10.94 22.56 11.38
N GLY A 291 -12.04 22.05 10.83
CA GLY A 291 -12.09 20.92 9.90
C GLY A 291 -12.57 21.28 8.50
N ARG A 292 -12.91 20.25 7.72
CA ARG A 292 -13.36 20.38 6.32
C ARG A 292 -14.76 20.96 6.24
N THR A 293 -15.04 21.63 5.13
CA THR A 293 -16.39 22.04 4.74
C THR A 293 -16.72 21.43 3.38
N THR A 294 -17.84 20.74 3.28
CA THR A 294 -18.36 20.18 2.02
C THR A 294 -19.71 20.81 1.69
N ILE A 295 -19.96 21.05 0.40
CA ILE A 295 -21.10 21.80 -0.13
C ILE A 295 -21.75 20.96 -1.22
N SER A 296 -23.08 21.00 -1.32
CA SER A 296 -23.81 20.40 -2.44
C SER A 296 -24.90 21.35 -2.90
N SER A 297 -25.00 21.55 -4.22
CA SER A 297 -26.10 22.29 -4.84
C SER A 297 -27.21 21.35 -5.34
N TYR A 298 -28.47 21.76 -5.21
CA TYR A 298 -29.59 20.96 -5.70
C TYR A 298 -29.73 21.08 -7.23
N TYR A 299 -29.71 19.94 -7.92
CA TYR A 299 -29.82 19.89 -9.37
C TYR A 299 -31.19 20.37 -9.91
N GLY A 300 -32.29 20.30 -9.15
CA GLY A 300 -33.57 20.87 -9.59
C GLY A 300 -33.58 22.41 -9.53
N ASN A 301 -33.01 23.00 -8.49
CA ASN A 301 -32.97 24.45 -8.25
C ASN A 301 -31.67 24.84 -7.54
N PRO A 302 -30.73 25.54 -8.23
CA PRO A 302 -29.40 25.83 -7.67
C PRO A 302 -29.43 26.91 -6.57
N SER A 303 -30.62 27.48 -6.27
CA SER A 303 -30.80 28.35 -5.10
C SER A 303 -30.76 27.58 -3.79
N ILE A 304 -31.01 26.27 -3.83
CA ILE A 304 -30.98 25.39 -2.65
C ILE A 304 -29.60 24.74 -2.54
N LEU A 305 -28.93 24.98 -1.42
CA LEU A 305 -27.64 24.38 -1.09
C LEU A 305 -27.66 23.79 0.31
N PHE A 306 -26.83 22.78 0.50
CA PHE A 306 -26.52 22.23 1.81
C PHE A 306 -25.02 22.20 2.02
N ALA A 307 -24.60 22.36 3.27
CA ALA A 307 -23.21 22.23 3.66
C ALA A 307 -23.08 21.41 4.95
N VAL A 308 -22.00 20.65 5.04
CA VAL A 308 -21.55 20.01 6.29
C VAL A 308 -20.24 20.66 6.68
N ILE A 309 -20.22 21.26 7.87
CA ILE A 309 -19.04 21.95 8.41
C ILE A 309 -18.48 21.09 9.55
N GLY A 310 -17.20 20.75 9.47
CA GLY A 310 -16.47 20.00 10.49
C GLY A 310 -15.58 20.87 11.35
N GLU A 311 -15.38 20.45 12.59
CA GLU A 311 -14.17 20.75 13.34
C GLU A 311 -13.11 19.70 13.00
N ARG A 312 -11.88 19.88 13.50
CA ARG A 312 -10.85 18.86 13.37
C ARG A 312 -11.38 17.50 13.83
N LEU A 313 -11.89 17.40 15.05
CA LEU A 313 -12.28 16.11 15.67
C LEU A 313 -13.79 16.01 15.97
N SER A 314 -14.64 16.79 15.30
CA SER A 314 -16.10 16.73 15.49
C SER A 314 -16.86 17.33 14.29
N THR A 315 -18.19 17.30 14.36
CA THR A 315 -19.05 18.03 13.42
C THR A 315 -19.46 19.37 14.02
N VAL A 316 -19.37 20.47 13.26
CA VAL A 316 -19.97 21.76 13.65
C VAL A 316 -21.47 21.72 13.39
N GLY A 317 -21.88 21.35 12.18
CA GLY A 317 -23.29 21.22 11.86
C GLY A 317 -23.61 21.02 10.38
N VAL A 318 -24.89 20.81 10.11
CA VAL A 318 -25.47 20.80 8.77
C VAL A 318 -26.19 22.12 8.56
N TYR A 319 -25.89 22.78 7.44
CA TYR A 319 -26.43 24.10 7.11
C TYR A 319 -27.14 24.06 5.76
N ARG A 320 -28.18 24.88 5.63
CA ARG A 320 -29.00 25.01 4.43
C ARG A 320 -29.02 26.46 3.98
N SER A 321 -28.99 26.67 2.66
CA SER A 321 -29.31 27.95 2.02
C SER A 321 -30.41 27.73 0.99
N THR A 322 -31.31 28.71 0.84
CA THR A 322 -32.38 28.71 -0.17
C THR A 322 -32.30 29.89 -1.13
N ASN A 323 -31.25 30.72 -0.99
CA ASN A 323 -31.05 31.96 -1.73
C ASN A 323 -29.67 32.05 -2.40
N LYS A 324 -29.18 30.94 -2.96
CA LYS A 324 -27.87 30.86 -3.66
C LYS A 324 -26.69 31.18 -2.74
N GLY A 325 -26.74 30.71 -1.50
CA GLY A 325 -25.63 30.80 -0.53
C GLY A 325 -25.36 32.21 -0.03
N ILE A 326 -26.32 33.13 -0.13
CA ILE A 326 -26.21 34.49 0.44
C ILE A 326 -26.40 34.43 1.96
N ASP A 327 -27.43 33.71 2.41
CA ASP A 327 -27.70 33.44 3.82
C ASP A 327 -27.85 31.94 4.05
N TRP A 328 -27.49 31.53 5.26
CA TRP A 328 -27.58 30.14 5.71
C TRP A 328 -28.36 30.03 7.00
N GLU A 329 -28.87 28.84 7.28
CA GLU A 329 -29.44 28.46 8.56
C GLU A 329 -28.96 27.06 8.92
N GLN A 330 -28.70 26.82 10.21
CA GLN A 330 -28.43 25.46 10.68
C GLN A 330 -29.73 24.65 10.63
N THR A 331 -29.69 23.42 10.14
CA THR A 331 -30.87 22.55 10.15
C THR A 331 -31.28 22.21 11.58
N SER A 332 -32.56 21.94 11.79
CA SER A 332 -33.14 21.78 13.14
C SER A 332 -32.82 20.44 13.82
N GLY A 333 -31.94 19.63 13.22
CA GLY A 333 -31.71 18.24 13.62
C GLY A 333 -31.06 18.08 14.98
N ALA A 334 -31.73 17.35 15.86
CA ALA A 334 -31.12 16.79 17.05
C ALA A 334 -30.06 15.76 16.62
N ASN A 335 -28.78 16.10 16.84
CA ASN A 335 -27.63 15.18 16.86
C ASN A 335 -26.94 14.80 15.52
N PRO A 336 -26.43 15.74 14.68
CA PRO A 336 -25.69 15.37 13.49
C PRO A 336 -24.19 15.24 13.79
N ASN A 337 -23.80 14.42 14.77
CA ASN A 337 -22.38 14.04 14.89
C ASN A 337 -22.00 13.07 13.75
N ILE A 338 -22.14 13.54 12.51
CA ILE A 338 -21.97 12.76 11.27
C ILE A 338 -20.50 12.42 11.06
N LEU A 339 -19.62 13.38 11.33
CA LEU A 339 -18.19 13.27 11.06
C LEU A 339 -17.42 12.61 12.21
N GLU A 340 -18.01 12.51 13.40
CA GLU A 340 -17.35 12.06 14.63
C GLU A 340 -15.93 12.65 14.79
N SER A 341 -14.93 11.85 15.16
CA SER A 341 -13.53 12.27 15.31
C SER A 341 -12.80 12.60 14.01
N GLN A 342 -13.50 12.62 12.86
CA GLN A 342 -12.92 12.70 11.52
C GLN A 342 -13.40 13.89 10.69
N GLY A 343 -13.84 14.98 11.32
CA GLY A 343 -14.22 16.20 10.57
C GLY A 343 -13.09 16.81 9.73
N TRP A 344 -11.83 16.42 9.97
CA TRP A 344 -10.68 16.72 9.13
C TRP A 344 -10.45 15.79 7.93
N TYR A 345 -11.07 14.60 7.93
CA TYR A 345 -10.70 13.47 7.08
C TYR A 345 -11.88 13.00 6.23
N ALA A 346 -12.94 12.47 6.83
CA ALA A 346 -14.13 11.98 6.14
C ALA A 346 -15.23 13.04 6.20
N SER A 347 -15.73 13.48 5.04
CA SER A 347 -16.84 14.44 4.97
C SER A 347 -17.48 14.41 3.59
N GLY A 348 -18.80 14.55 3.56
CA GLY A 348 -19.52 14.85 2.33
C GLY A 348 -21.01 14.98 2.55
N VAL A 349 -21.66 15.66 1.61
CA VAL A 349 -23.10 15.82 1.55
C VAL A 349 -23.54 15.69 0.10
N LYS A 350 -24.65 14.97 -0.13
CA LYS A 350 -25.26 14.87 -1.45
C LYS A 350 -26.77 15.00 -1.34
N ILE A 351 -27.30 16.02 -2.01
CA ILE A 351 -28.73 16.19 -2.22
C ILE A 351 -29.16 15.26 -3.36
N LYS A 352 -30.33 14.61 -3.25
CA LYS A 352 -30.90 13.84 -4.37
C LYS A 352 -31.20 14.79 -5.53
N ASP A 353 -30.78 14.45 -6.74
CA ASP A 353 -30.82 15.39 -7.88
C ASP A 353 -32.24 15.80 -8.30
N ASP A 354 -33.26 14.99 -7.99
CA ASP A 354 -34.67 15.23 -8.32
C ASP A 354 -35.55 15.57 -7.10
N ASP A 355 -35.03 15.56 -5.87
CA ASP A 355 -35.80 15.79 -4.64
C ASP A 355 -34.93 16.45 -3.55
N SER A 356 -35.10 17.76 -3.36
CA SER A 356 -34.31 18.53 -2.39
C SER A 356 -34.60 18.19 -0.92
N SER A 357 -35.65 17.41 -0.62
CA SER A 357 -35.93 16.97 0.75
C SER A 357 -35.05 15.80 1.20
N LYS A 358 -34.40 15.11 0.25
CA LYS A 358 -33.61 13.90 0.51
C LYS A 358 -32.12 14.15 0.40
N LEU A 359 -31.38 13.73 1.42
CA LEU A 359 -29.94 13.92 1.51
C LEU A 359 -29.24 12.66 1.99
N LEU A 360 -28.00 12.50 1.55
CA LEU A 360 -27.03 11.57 2.09
C LEU A 360 -25.87 12.36 2.68
N PHE A 361 -25.33 11.86 3.79
CA PHE A 361 -24.19 12.44 4.48
C PHE A 361 -23.13 11.37 4.75
N SER A 362 -21.87 11.72 4.51
CA SER A 362 -20.72 10.87 4.77
C SER A 362 -19.86 11.44 5.89
N GLY A 363 -19.45 10.56 6.81
CA GLY A 363 -18.38 10.77 7.79
C GLY A 363 -17.73 9.44 8.12
N VAL A 364 -17.53 9.13 9.41
CA VAL A 364 -17.14 7.78 9.84
C VAL A 364 -18.22 6.79 9.40
N ASP A 365 -19.45 7.04 9.83
CA ASP A 365 -20.64 6.32 9.37
C ASP A 365 -21.35 7.05 8.22
N PHE A 366 -22.39 6.42 7.67
CA PHE A 366 -23.18 6.98 6.56
C PHE A 366 -24.62 7.22 6.99
N TYR A 367 -25.14 8.41 6.67
CA TYR A 367 -26.43 8.86 7.16
C TYR A 367 -27.33 9.35 6.02
N LYS A 368 -28.63 9.37 6.29
CA LYS A 368 -29.64 9.90 5.36
C LYS A 368 -30.67 10.79 6.05
N SER A 369 -31.24 11.70 5.28
CA SER A 369 -32.39 12.52 5.65
C SER A 369 -33.45 12.47 4.56
N THR A 370 -34.71 12.58 4.96
CA THR A 370 -35.88 12.70 4.06
C THR A 370 -36.72 13.94 4.35
N ASN A 371 -36.17 14.88 5.12
CA ASN A 371 -36.83 16.11 5.56
C ASN A 371 -35.84 17.27 5.62
N PHE A 372 -35.15 17.52 4.50
CA PHE A 372 -34.29 18.70 4.33
C PHE A 372 -33.17 18.82 5.37
N GLY A 373 -32.65 17.68 5.88
CA GLY A 373 -31.58 17.66 6.87
C GLY A 373 -32.02 17.95 8.31
N ASP A 374 -33.33 18.11 8.55
CA ASP A 374 -33.89 18.33 9.89
C ASP A 374 -33.90 17.05 10.73
N THR A 375 -33.79 15.87 10.11
CA THR A 375 -33.56 14.60 10.80
C THR A 375 -32.56 13.78 10.02
N VAL A 376 -31.52 13.33 10.71
CA VAL A 376 -30.41 12.57 10.16
C VAL A 376 -30.37 11.21 10.84
N LEU A 377 -30.48 10.14 10.05
CA LEU A 377 -30.56 8.77 10.55
C LEU A 377 -29.40 7.95 9.98
N LEU A 378 -28.81 7.09 10.82
CA LEU A 378 -27.83 6.12 10.39
C LEU A 378 -28.43 5.23 9.29
N SER A 379 -27.71 5.07 8.18
CA SER A 379 -28.16 4.30 7.04
C SER A 379 -27.42 2.98 6.87
N THR A 380 -26.31 2.79 7.56
CA THR A 380 -25.40 1.65 7.40
C THR A 380 -25.37 0.75 8.63
N SER A 381 -24.81 -0.44 8.44
CA SER A 381 -24.55 -1.41 9.49
C SER A 381 -23.05 -1.68 9.56
N SER A 382 -22.50 -1.78 10.77
CA SER A 382 -21.11 -2.21 11.00
C SER A 382 -20.94 -3.73 10.90
N ASN A 383 -22.04 -4.49 10.84
CA ASN A 383 -22.00 -5.93 10.69
C ASN A 383 -21.77 -6.34 9.23
N THR A 384 -20.60 -6.91 8.94
CA THR A 384 -20.21 -7.37 7.59
C THR A 384 -21.17 -8.36 6.91
N ASN A 385 -22.04 -9.03 7.66
CA ASN A 385 -23.05 -9.96 7.13
C ASN A 385 -24.40 -9.29 6.82
N ASP A 386 -24.56 -8.01 7.18
CA ASP A 386 -25.77 -7.25 6.91
C ASP A 386 -25.83 -6.84 5.44
N SER A 387 -27.03 -6.90 4.85
CA SER A 387 -27.28 -6.37 3.51
C SER A 387 -27.05 -4.86 3.38
N ASN A 388 -27.02 -4.14 4.49
CA ASN A 388 -26.72 -2.71 4.59
C ASN A 388 -25.29 -2.43 5.08
N TYR A 389 -24.42 -3.45 5.09
CA TYR A 389 -23.00 -3.24 5.36
C TYR A 389 -22.36 -2.33 4.32
N MET A 390 -21.70 -1.30 4.83
CA MET A 390 -20.77 -0.47 4.08
C MET A 390 -19.55 -0.23 4.96
N HIS A 391 -18.38 -0.13 4.34
CA HIS A 391 -17.19 0.25 5.07
C HIS A 391 -17.32 1.68 5.61
N VAL A 392 -16.77 1.92 6.80
CA VAL A 392 -16.67 3.27 7.39
C VAL A 392 -15.66 4.15 6.64
N ASP A 393 -15.60 5.43 7.03
CA ASP A 393 -14.68 6.46 6.56
C ASP A 393 -14.87 6.80 5.08
N HIS A 394 -15.81 7.71 4.84
CA HIS A 394 -16.37 7.99 3.51
C HIS A 394 -15.83 9.32 2.95
N HIS A 395 -15.30 9.29 1.72
CA HIS A 395 -14.58 10.43 1.10
C HIS A 395 -15.35 11.15 0.00
N ARG A 396 -16.20 10.45 -0.75
CA ARG A 396 -16.95 11.06 -1.88
C ARG A 396 -18.29 10.35 -2.09
N ILE A 397 -19.31 11.14 -2.41
CA ILE A 397 -20.64 10.69 -2.83
C ILE A 397 -20.94 11.32 -4.18
N ILE A 398 -21.31 10.52 -5.18
CA ILE A 398 -21.72 11.03 -6.50
C ILE A 398 -22.98 10.32 -7.00
N SER A 399 -23.90 11.08 -7.59
CA SER A 399 -25.07 10.52 -8.27
C SER A 399 -24.72 10.03 -9.66
N ASN A 400 -25.40 8.98 -10.10
CA ASN A 400 -25.45 8.64 -11.51
C ASN A 400 -26.20 9.75 -12.28
N PRO A 401 -25.62 10.32 -13.36
CA PRO A 401 -26.21 11.47 -14.06
C PRO A 401 -27.51 11.14 -14.82
N LYS A 402 -27.88 9.86 -14.95
CA LYS A 402 -29.10 9.39 -15.62
C LYS A 402 -30.10 8.73 -14.67
N ASP A 403 -29.76 8.57 -13.40
CA ASP A 403 -30.60 7.88 -12.40
C ASP A 403 -30.31 8.42 -10.99
N ALA A 404 -31.17 9.33 -10.53
CA ALA A 404 -31.03 9.97 -9.23
C ALA A 404 -31.22 9.03 -8.02
N ASN A 405 -31.61 7.77 -8.22
CA ASN A 405 -31.63 6.77 -7.14
C ASN A 405 -30.30 6.02 -7.02
N LYS A 406 -29.48 6.03 -8.07
CA LYS A 406 -28.22 5.31 -8.12
C LYS A 406 -27.07 6.20 -7.67
N ILE A 407 -26.55 5.91 -6.48
CA ILE A 407 -25.47 6.68 -5.85
C ILE A 407 -24.24 5.79 -5.68
N TYR A 408 -23.07 6.35 -5.98
CA TYR A 408 -21.78 5.73 -5.74
C TYR A 408 -21.07 6.42 -4.58
N ILE A 409 -20.44 5.62 -3.72
CA ILE A 409 -19.83 6.06 -2.46
C ILE A 409 -18.42 5.49 -2.37
N ALA A 410 -17.42 6.35 -2.18
CA ALA A 410 -16.03 5.98 -1.99
C ALA A 410 -15.67 6.03 -0.50
N THR A 411 -14.99 4.98 -0.04
CA THR A 411 -14.65 4.79 1.38
C THR A 411 -13.24 4.22 1.55
N ASP A 412 -12.81 4.07 2.80
CA ASP A 412 -11.54 3.40 3.13
C ASP A 412 -11.51 1.90 2.79
N GLY A 413 -12.67 1.30 2.48
CA GLY A 413 -12.84 -0.08 2.02
C GLY A 413 -13.11 -0.24 0.52
N GLY A 414 -13.04 0.85 -0.26
CA GLY A 414 -13.23 0.87 -1.71
C GLY A 414 -14.52 1.55 -2.17
N LEU A 415 -15.13 1.02 -3.23
CA LEU A 415 -16.35 1.55 -3.83
C LEU A 415 -17.60 0.77 -3.42
N TYR A 416 -18.65 1.51 -3.09
CA TYR A 416 -20.00 1.01 -2.85
C TYR A 416 -21.00 1.73 -3.76
N ARG A 417 -22.13 1.07 -4.01
CA ARG A 417 -23.25 1.61 -4.76
C ARG A 417 -24.58 1.32 -4.07
N THR A 418 -25.50 2.27 -4.08
CA THR A 418 -26.92 2.04 -3.82
C THR A 418 -27.70 2.30 -5.10
N ASN A 419 -28.82 1.60 -5.31
CA ASN A 419 -29.73 1.79 -6.45
C ASN A 419 -31.07 2.43 -6.03
N ASP A 420 -31.21 2.75 -4.74
CA ASP A 420 -32.45 3.18 -4.10
C ASP A 420 -32.21 4.32 -3.09
N PHE A 421 -31.19 5.15 -3.35
CA PHE A 421 -30.82 6.32 -2.55
C PHE A 421 -30.63 6.00 -1.06
N GLY A 422 -29.85 4.95 -0.77
CA GLY A 422 -29.48 4.56 0.60
C GLY A 422 -30.50 3.63 1.28
N GLY A 423 -31.24 2.85 0.50
CA GLY A 423 -32.04 1.73 1.01
C GLY A 423 -31.21 0.46 1.17
N LYS A 424 -30.39 0.12 0.18
CA LYS A 424 -29.46 -1.01 0.18
C LYS A 424 -28.12 -0.67 -0.48
N TYR A 425 -27.04 -1.25 0.03
CA TYR A 425 -25.68 -1.05 -0.47
C TYR A 425 -25.10 -2.31 -1.12
N TYR A 426 -24.34 -2.10 -2.18
CA TYR A 426 -23.66 -3.13 -2.95
C TYR A 426 -22.19 -2.78 -3.06
N ARG A 427 -21.34 -3.73 -2.70
CA ARG A 427 -19.89 -3.58 -2.77
C ARG A 427 -19.41 -3.79 -4.20
N ALA A 428 -18.61 -2.86 -4.70
CA ALA A 428 -18.20 -2.77 -6.11
C ALA A 428 -16.67 -2.79 -6.26
N VAL A 429 -16.00 -3.73 -5.58
CA VAL A 429 -14.52 -3.76 -5.44
C VAL A 429 -13.84 -5.01 -6.03
N THR A 430 -14.58 -5.88 -6.72
CA THR A 430 -13.99 -7.12 -7.27
C THR A 430 -13.05 -6.81 -8.44
N GLY A 431 -11.79 -7.22 -8.34
CA GLY A 431 -10.69 -6.87 -9.25
C GLY A 431 -9.95 -5.58 -8.87
N TYR A 432 -10.34 -4.90 -7.78
CA TYR A 432 -9.76 -3.61 -7.36
C TYR A 432 -8.70 -3.84 -6.27
N VAL A 433 -7.43 -3.78 -6.65
CA VAL A 433 -6.29 -4.11 -5.77
C VAL A 433 -5.64 -2.83 -5.24
N THR A 434 -6.18 -2.30 -4.15
CA THR A 434 -5.73 -1.02 -3.55
C THR A 434 -5.49 -1.06 -2.05
N THR A 435 -5.45 -2.26 -1.47
CA THR A 435 -5.21 -2.45 -0.04
C THR A 435 -3.82 -1.99 0.37
N GLN A 436 -3.76 -1.41 1.56
CA GLN A 436 -2.57 -0.81 2.16
C GLN A 436 -2.06 -1.70 3.28
N PHE A 437 -1.15 -2.62 2.94
CA PHE A 437 -0.48 -3.42 3.97
C PHE A 437 0.49 -2.52 4.75
N TYR A 438 0.53 -2.74 6.06
CA TYR A 438 1.63 -2.27 6.90
C TYR A 438 2.77 -3.29 6.82
N LYS A 439 3.39 -3.62 7.95
CA LYS A 439 4.52 -4.54 8.03
C LYS A 439 4.13 -5.90 8.63
N THR A 440 4.91 -6.89 8.19
CA THR A 440 4.82 -8.35 8.33
C THR A 440 3.58 -8.96 7.70
N VAL A 441 3.62 -9.10 6.37
CA VAL A 441 2.76 -10.01 5.61
C VAL A 441 3.28 -11.43 5.81
N ALA A 442 2.76 -12.08 6.85
CA ALA A 442 3.22 -13.37 7.32
C ALA A 442 2.88 -14.50 6.34
N ASN A 443 3.87 -15.37 6.11
CA ASN A 443 3.74 -16.56 5.28
C ASN A 443 3.88 -17.82 6.13
N SER A 444 3.06 -18.83 5.87
CA SER A 444 3.28 -20.13 6.51
C SER A 444 4.43 -20.90 5.82
N PRO A 445 5.45 -21.35 6.58
CA PRO A 445 6.45 -22.26 6.04
C PRO A 445 5.91 -23.68 5.83
N LEU A 446 4.72 -23.99 6.36
CA LEU A 446 4.06 -25.30 6.23
C LEU A 446 2.96 -25.31 5.16
N ASP A 447 2.66 -24.16 4.56
CA ASP A 447 1.53 -23.99 3.66
C ASP A 447 1.75 -22.74 2.79
N SER A 448 2.24 -22.93 1.56
CA SER A 448 2.60 -21.81 0.69
C SER A 448 1.42 -20.88 0.39
N VAL A 449 0.19 -21.34 0.56
CA VAL A 449 -1.00 -20.55 0.26
C VAL A 449 -1.61 -19.85 1.46
N LEU A 450 -1.13 -20.12 2.69
CA LEU A 450 -1.56 -19.38 3.88
C LEU A 450 -0.72 -18.11 4.05
N ILE A 451 -1.33 -16.97 3.74
CA ILE A 451 -0.78 -15.64 3.99
C ILE A 451 -1.70 -14.90 4.96
N VAL A 452 -1.15 -14.16 5.91
CA VAL A 452 -1.91 -13.29 6.83
C VAL A 452 -1.21 -11.94 6.92
N GLY A 453 -1.94 -10.84 6.82
CA GLY A 453 -1.36 -9.50 6.96
C GLY A 453 -2.33 -8.50 7.55
N GLY A 454 -1.77 -7.47 8.16
CA GLY A 454 -2.49 -6.30 8.66
C GLY A 454 -2.60 -5.19 7.63
N LEU A 455 -3.77 -4.57 7.56
CA LEU A 455 -4.09 -3.48 6.65
C LEU A 455 -4.45 -2.20 7.41
N GLN A 456 -4.13 -1.06 6.79
CA GLN A 456 -4.73 0.21 7.14
C GLN A 456 -6.25 0.18 6.87
N ASP A 457 -7.03 0.54 7.89
CA ASP A 457 -8.48 0.69 7.96
C ASP A 457 -9.30 -0.56 7.58
N ASN A 458 -8.64 -1.65 7.19
CA ASN A 458 -9.24 -2.87 6.65
C ASN A 458 -8.95 -4.13 7.50
N GLY A 459 -8.35 -3.94 8.67
CA GLY A 459 -8.12 -4.97 9.68
C GLY A 459 -7.09 -6.01 9.28
N ILE A 460 -7.28 -7.22 9.78
CA ILE A 460 -6.44 -8.37 9.42
C ILE A 460 -7.09 -9.09 8.25
N VAL A 461 -6.30 -9.44 7.23
CA VAL A 461 -6.73 -10.28 6.11
C VAL A 461 -5.91 -11.55 6.04
N ARG A 462 -6.54 -12.61 5.52
CA ARG A 462 -5.86 -13.86 5.20
C ARG A 462 -6.14 -14.31 3.77
N TRP A 463 -5.18 -14.99 3.18
CA TRP A 463 -5.31 -15.77 1.96
C TRP A 463 -5.08 -17.24 2.29
N ASP A 464 -5.81 -18.13 1.62
CA ASP A 464 -5.66 -19.58 1.74
C ASP A 464 -5.49 -20.27 0.39
N GLY A 465 -5.06 -19.52 -0.63
CA GLY A 465 -4.86 -20.04 -1.99
C GLY A 465 -6.11 -20.07 -2.84
N THR A 466 -7.27 -19.74 -2.27
CA THR A 466 -8.50 -19.57 -3.03
C THR A 466 -8.50 -18.22 -3.75
N GLY A 467 -9.38 -18.05 -4.74
CA GLY A 467 -9.46 -16.80 -5.53
C GLY A 467 -9.83 -15.54 -4.73
N ASN A 468 -10.12 -15.66 -3.42
CA ASN A 468 -10.53 -14.56 -2.56
C ASN A 468 -9.63 -14.43 -1.32
N TRP A 469 -9.46 -13.19 -0.86
CA TRP A 469 -8.94 -12.89 0.46
C TRP A 469 -10.08 -12.75 1.46
N HIS A 470 -9.84 -13.12 2.70
CA HIS A 470 -10.85 -13.11 3.76
C HIS A 470 -10.47 -12.08 4.82
N ARG A 471 -11.39 -11.17 5.14
CA ARG A 471 -11.27 -10.33 6.33
C ARG A 471 -11.41 -11.21 7.57
N SER A 472 -10.48 -11.05 8.50
CA SER A 472 -10.30 -11.91 9.66
C SER A 472 -10.58 -11.18 10.98
N ALA A 473 -10.28 -9.89 11.04
CA ALA A 473 -10.59 -8.99 12.16
C ALA A 473 -10.81 -7.56 11.64
N SER A 474 -11.38 -6.68 12.45
CA SER A 474 -11.65 -5.26 12.13
C SER A 474 -10.56 -4.31 12.67
N GLY A 475 -10.72 -3.00 12.45
CA GLY A 475 -9.78 -1.96 12.89
C GLY A 475 -8.57 -1.83 11.96
N ASP A 476 -7.43 -1.33 12.46
CA ASP A 476 -6.15 -1.50 11.79
C ASP A 476 -5.51 -2.81 12.24
N GLY A 477 -5.07 -3.62 11.28
CA GLY A 477 -4.19 -4.75 11.56
C GLY A 477 -2.74 -4.33 11.37
N MET A 478 -1.84 -4.76 12.24
CA MET A 478 -0.40 -4.47 12.19
C MET A 478 0.39 -5.77 11.89
N MET A 479 1.54 -5.96 12.54
CA MET A 479 2.40 -7.14 12.35
C MET A 479 1.67 -8.45 12.65
N CYS A 480 1.83 -9.40 11.73
CA CYS A 480 1.31 -10.76 11.85
C CYS A 480 2.44 -11.79 11.88
N ILE A 481 2.19 -12.92 12.52
CA ILE A 481 3.08 -14.09 12.60
C ILE A 481 2.23 -15.34 12.43
N VAL A 482 2.62 -16.20 11.49
CA VAL A 482 2.13 -17.58 11.43
C VAL A 482 3.17 -18.46 12.11
N ASN A 483 2.76 -19.23 13.12
CA ASN A 483 3.70 -20.09 13.84
C ASN A 483 4.32 -21.11 12.86
N PRO A 484 5.67 -21.20 12.82
CA PRO A 484 6.37 -22.00 11.81
C PRO A 484 6.25 -23.52 12.04
N LEU A 485 5.93 -23.96 13.26
CA LEU A 485 5.71 -25.38 13.58
C LEU A 485 4.22 -25.77 13.57
N ASN A 486 3.32 -24.79 13.64
CA ASN A 486 1.88 -25.04 13.61
C ASN A 486 1.13 -23.90 12.91
N LYS A 487 0.83 -24.11 11.62
CA LYS A 487 0.10 -23.14 10.78
C LYS A 487 -1.29 -22.73 11.30
N LYS A 488 -1.86 -23.46 12.27
CA LYS A 488 -3.13 -23.07 12.89
C LYS A 488 -2.97 -21.93 13.88
N THR A 489 -1.80 -21.78 14.50
CA THR A 489 -1.52 -20.72 15.45
C THR A 489 -1.04 -19.48 14.70
N VAL A 490 -1.80 -18.40 14.81
CA VAL A 490 -1.48 -17.10 14.20
C VAL A 490 -1.59 -16.03 15.27
N LEU A 491 -0.60 -15.16 15.35
CA LEU A 491 -0.62 -13.96 16.17
C LEU A 491 -0.64 -12.75 15.24
N CYS A 492 -1.41 -11.74 15.55
CA CYS A 492 -1.36 -10.45 14.88
C CYS A 492 -1.57 -9.33 15.90
N CYS A 493 -0.98 -8.18 15.63
CA CYS A 493 -1.19 -6.98 16.42
C CYS A 493 -2.30 -6.11 15.81
N ASN A 494 -3.01 -5.37 16.67
CA ASN A 494 -3.66 -4.12 16.31
C ASN A 494 -2.72 -2.95 16.69
N GLN A 495 -3.22 -1.71 16.69
CA GLN A 495 -2.42 -0.54 17.06
C GLN A 495 -1.74 -0.72 18.43
N TYR A 496 -0.58 -0.10 18.61
CA TYR A 496 0.08 0.00 19.91
C TYR A 496 0.42 -1.36 20.56
N LEU A 497 0.79 -2.36 19.75
CA LEU A 497 1.16 -3.71 20.19
C LEU A 497 0.02 -4.46 20.90
N GLU A 498 -1.25 -4.20 20.57
CA GLU A 498 -2.33 -5.04 21.07
C GLU A 498 -2.31 -6.41 20.40
N ILE A 499 -1.82 -7.44 21.09
CA ILE A 499 -1.62 -8.78 20.54
C ILE A 499 -2.92 -9.60 20.59
N ASN A 500 -3.34 -10.10 19.43
CA ASN A 500 -4.44 -11.02 19.25
C ASN A 500 -3.93 -12.36 18.69
N ARG A 501 -4.56 -13.46 19.09
CA ARG A 501 -4.20 -14.82 18.69
C ARG A 501 -5.39 -15.61 18.18
N SER A 502 -5.15 -16.39 17.14
CA SER A 502 -6.04 -17.40 16.59
C SER A 502 -5.38 -18.78 16.62
N TYR A 503 -6.17 -19.81 16.93
CA TYR A 503 -5.78 -21.22 16.79
C TYR A 503 -6.42 -21.90 15.57
N ASN A 504 -6.93 -21.11 14.64
CA ASN A 504 -7.60 -21.60 13.45
C ASN A 504 -7.19 -20.79 12.20
N LYS A 505 -5.87 -20.70 11.98
CA LYS A 505 -5.26 -20.08 10.79
C LYS A 505 -5.69 -18.62 10.56
N GLY A 506 -6.01 -17.90 11.64
CA GLY A 506 -6.50 -16.52 11.55
C GLY A 506 -7.90 -16.38 10.96
N GLN A 507 -8.75 -17.42 10.98
CA GLN A 507 -10.13 -17.32 10.50
C GLN A 507 -10.95 -16.28 11.28
N SER A 508 -11.92 -15.64 10.62
CA SER A 508 -12.84 -14.71 11.29
C SER A 508 -13.57 -15.40 12.45
N GLY A 509 -13.77 -14.66 13.55
CA GLY A 509 -14.38 -15.17 14.79
C GLY A 509 -13.49 -16.10 15.62
N SER A 510 -12.26 -16.40 15.19
CA SER A 510 -11.33 -17.27 15.95
C SER A 510 -10.29 -16.52 16.78
N TRP A 511 -10.34 -15.18 16.79
CA TRP A 511 -9.37 -14.34 17.46
C TRP A 511 -9.73 -14.15 18.93
N SER A 512 -8.70 -14.15 19.76
CA SER A 512 -8.78 -13.87 21.18
C SER A 512 -7.63 -12.94 21.56
N MET A 513 -7.94 -11.90 22.33
CA MET A 513 -6.91 -11.03 22.88
C MET A 513 -5.98 -11.84 23.78
N VAL A 514 -4.68 -11.73 23.54
CA VAL A 514 -3.66 -12.26 24.43
C VAL A 514 -3.55 -11.27 25.59
N ARG A 515 -4.34 -11.49 26.65
CA ARG A 515 -4.32 -10.65 27.84
C ARG A 515 -2.93 -10.69 28.47
N SER A 516 -2.18 -9.60 28.35
CA SER A 516 -0.96 -9.40 29.11
C SER A 516 -1.19 -8.29 30.13
N PRO A 517 -1.18 -8.58 31.44
CA PRO A 517 -1.46 -7.59 32.47
C PRO A 517 -0.45 -6.43 32.55
N ASN A 518 0.59 -6.36 31.70
CA ASN A 518 1.66 -5.37 31.78
C ASN A 518 2.09 -4.74 30.44
N ILE A 519 1.38 -4.97 29.32
CA ILE A 519 1.63 -4.24 28.05
C ILE A 519 0.99 -2.83 28.09
N SER A 520 0.71 -2.27 29.29
CA SER A 520 0.26 -0.89 29.47
C SER A 520 1.38 0.16 29.31
N THR A 521 2.47 -0.17 28.60
CA THR A 521 3.59 0.73 28.34
C THR A 521 3.43 1.36 26.96
N GLN A 522 3.84 2.62 26.80
CA GLN A 522 3.73 3.36 25.53
C GLN A 522 4.43 2.58 24.40
N ALA A 523 3.73 2.30 23.31
CA ALA A 523 4.25 1.64 22.12
C ALA A 523 4.12 2.56 20.90
N ALA A 524 4.87 2.27 19.84
CA ALA A 524 4.66 2.91 18.56
C ALA A 524 3.29 2.51 17.97
N PHE A 525 2.72 3.38 17.11
CA PHE A 525 1.46 3.07 16.42
C PHE A 525 1.53 1.72 15.69
N ILE A 526 2.62 1.53 14.93
CA ILE A 526 3.06 0.23 14.41
C ILE A 526 4.26 -0.22 15.26
N ALA A 527 4.00 -1.11 16.20
CA ALA A 527 5.01 -1.66 17.09
C ALA A 527 5.54 -3.02 16.58
N PRO A 528 6.83 -3.34 16.79
CA PRO A 528 7.38 -4.60 16.31
C PRO A 528 6.91 -5.78 17.17
N LEU A 529 6.51 -6.87 16.50
CA LEU A 529 6.25 -8.19 17.07
C LEU A 529 7.01 -9.21 16.23
N VAL A 530 7.91 -9.98 16.85
CA VAL A 530 8.75 -10.97 16.16
C VAL A 530 8.78 -12.30 16.91
N ILE A 531 8.98 -13.38 16.16
CA ILE A 531 9.23 -14.73 16.67
C ILE A 531 10.70 -15.07 16.48
N SER A 532 11.31 -15.76 17.45
CA SER A 532 12.68 -16.24 17.30
C SER A 532 12.75 -17.39 16.28
N PRO A 533 13.61 -17.31 15.25
CA PRO A 533 13.79 -18.38 14.28
C PRO A 533 14.54 -19.59 14.87
N SER A 534 15.37 -19.40 15.90
CA SER A 534 16.12 -20.47 16.57
C SER A 534 15.31 -21.20 17.65
N ASP A 535 14.26 -20.56 18.19
CA ASP A 535 13.34 -21.15 19.16
C ASP A 535 11.94 -20.56 19.00
N THR A 536 11.05 -21.31 18.36
CA THR A 536 9.72 -20.84 17.99
C THR A 536 8.73 -20.73 19.16
N SER A 537 9.18 -21.05 20.38
CA SER A 537 8.44 -20.77 21.62
C SER A 537 8.70 -19.34 22.13
N VAL A 538 9.77 -18.69 21.65
CA VAL A 538 10.20 -17.36 22.09
C VAL A 538 9.69 -16.28 21.13
N TYR A 539 9.05 -15.25 21.68
CA TYR A 539 8.56 -14.09 20.96
C TYR A 539 9.00 -12.82 21.66
N TYR A 540 9.18 -11.76 20.88
CA TYR A 540 9.54 -10.43 21.37
C TYR A 540 8.58 -9.38 20.82
N GLY A 541 8.24 -8.40 21.65
CA GLY A 541 7.48 -7.22 21.27
C GLY A 541 8.18 -5.95 21.73
N GLY A 542 8.05 -4.87 20.98
CA GLY A 542 8.64 -3.57 21.30
C GLY A 542 7.61 -2.56 21.79
N THR A 543 7.81 -2.04 22.99
CA THR A 543 7.14 -0.82 23.49
C THR A 543 8.21 0.26 23.69
N LYS A 544 8.27 0.94 24.84
CA LYS A 544 9.51 1.55 25.37
C LYS A 544 10.44 0.52 26.02
N LEU A 545 9.90 -0.66 26.30
CA LEU A 545 10.58 -1.81 26.87
C LEU A 545 10.49 -2.97 25.89
N ILE A 546 11.33 -3.98 26.11
CA ILE A 546 11.23 -5.25 25.44
C ILE A 546 10.31 -6.14 26.26
N VAL A 547 9.24 -6.62 25.62
CA VAL A 547 8.38 -7.66 26.17
C VAL A 547 8.71 -9.00 25.54
N LYS A 548 8.75 -10.06 26.33
CA LYS A 548 9.13 -11.42 25.90
C LYS A 548 8.04 -12.41 26.29
N SER A 549 7.83 -13.39 25.42
CA SER A 549 7.15 -14.64 25.73
C SER A 549 8.11 -15.80 25.51
N THR A 550 8.02 -16.84 26.34
CA THR A 550 8.79 -18.09 26.24
C THR A 550 7.90 -19.33 26.14
N ASP A 551 6.60 -19.14 25.90
CA ASP A 551 5.58 -20.18 25.91
C ASP A 551 4.64 -20.10 24.69
N GLY A 552 5.20 -19.69 23.55
CA GLY A 552 4.46 -19.62 22.30
C GLY A 552 3.56 -18.39 22.18
N GLY A 553 3.92 -17.28 22.84
CA GLY A 553 3.12 -16.05 22.84
C GLY A 553 1.89 -16.12 23.75
N THR A 554 1.88 -17.02 24.75
CA THR A 554 0.73 -17.19 25.68
C THR A 554 0.81 -16.25 26.86
N THR A 555 1.96 -16.19 27.51
CA THR A 555 2.26 -15.25 28.59
C THR A 555 3.41 -14.33 28.18
N TRP A 556 3.33 -13.09 28.66
CA TRP A 556 4.27 -12.02 28.28
C TRP A 556 4.74 -11.29 29.53
N SER A 557 6.04 -10.98 29.58
CA SER A 557 6.65 -10.20 30.65
C SER A 557 7.61 -9.16 30.09
N ASN A 558 7.76 -8.03 30.81
CA ASN A 558 8.80 -7.05 30.50
C ASN A 558 10.15 -7.64 30.90
N VAL A 559 11.14 -7.65 30.01
CA VAL A 559 12.47 -8.22 30.27
C VAL A 559 13.59 -7.19 30.29
N SER A 560 13.36 -5.99 29.74
CA SER A 560 14.34 -4.91 29.75
C SER A 560 13.95 -3.76 30.68
N ALA A 561 14.94 -2.97 31.08
CA ALA A 561 14.72 -1.56 31.45
C ALA A 561 14.44 -0.71 30.18
N ASN A 562 14.14 0.58 30.36
CA ASN A 562 14.10 1.52 29.23
C ASN A 562 15.48 1.53 28.56
N LEU A 563 15.51 1.40 27.23
CA LEU A 563 16.75 1.45 26.47
C LEU A 563 17.31 2.88 26.46
N ASP A 564 16.49 3.82 25.98
CA ASP A 564 16.78 5.26 25.90
C ASP A 564 15.55 6.15 26.19
N GLY A 565 14.40 5.54 26.53
CA GLY A 565 13.14 6.22 26.78
C GLY A 565 12.26 6.45 25.54
N ASN A 566 12.73 6.03 24.37
CA ASN A 566 12.02 6.12 23.09
C ASN A 566 11.24 4.83 22.78
N ASN A 567 10.23 4.92 21.91
CA ASN A 567 9.49 3.76 21.44
C ASN A 567 10.38 2.93 20.48
N ILE A 568 10.33 1.61 20.62
CA ILE A 568 11.01 0.66 19.75
C ILE A 568 10.22 0.52 18.44
N LEU A 569 10.91 0.59 17.30
CA LEU A 569 10.32 0.53 15.96
C LEU A 569 10.60 -0.80 15.26
N SER A 570 11.78 -1.38 15.48
CA SER A 570 12.20 -2.64 14.86
C SER A 570 12.94 -3.53 15.85
N ILE A 571 12.76 -4.84 15.72
CA ILE A 571 13.47 -5.87 16.47
C ILE A 571 13.86 -6.98 15.48
N ALA A 572 15.09 -7.48 15.56
CA ALA A 572 15.50 -8.70 14.88
C ALA A 572 16.11 -9.69 15.88
N VAL A 573 15.80 -10.97 15.71
CA VAL A 573 16.26 -12.06 16.59
C VAL A 573 17.11 -13.03 15.78
N SER A 574 18.22 -13.47 16.37
CA SER A 574 19.17 -14.36 15.73
C SER A 574 18.56 -15.71 15.34
N TYR A 575 18.88 -16.15 14.12
CA TYR A 575 18.62 -17.51 13.61
C TYR A 575 19.42 -18.59 14.34
N MET A 576 20.43 -18.22 15.12
CA MET A 576 21.29 -19.14 15.86
C MET A 576 21.04 -19.15 17.37
N SER A 577 20.42 -18.11 17.92
CA SER A 577 20.15 -18.00 19.37
C SER A 577 18.96 -17.08 19.65
N SER A 578 18.01 -17.54 20.47
CA SER A 578 16.88 -16.73 20.92
C SER A 578 17.28 -15.65 21.94
N ASP A 579 18.53 -15.69 22.42
CA ASP A 579 19.07 -14.71 23.36
C ASP A 579 19.84 -13.57 22.67
N THR A 580 20.19 -13.72 21.39
CA THR A 580 20.83 -12.65 20.61
C THR A 580 19.80 -11.91 19.79
N LEU A 581 19.64 -10.63 20.04
CA LEU A 581 18.67 -9.77 19.34
C LEU A 581 19.15 -8.33 19.29
N TYR A 582 18.62 -7.60 18.30
CA TYR A 582 18.87 -6.19 18.08
C TYR A 582 17.55 -5.43 18.07
N ALA A 583 17.57 -4.19 18.57
CA ALA A 583 16.40 -3.33 18.61
C ALA A 583 16.78 -1.90 18.23
N ALA A 584 15.91 -1.23 17.49
CA ALA A 584 16.10 0.16 17.11
C ALA A 584 14.91 1.01 17.55
N THR A 585 15.19 2.24 18.00
CA THR A 585 14.21 3.15 18.58
C THR A 585 13.91 4.34 17.67
N VAL A 586 12.74 4.96 17.88
CA VAL A 586 12.37 6.21 17.20
C VAL A 586 13.39 7.30 17.51
N PRO A 587 13.86 8.07 16.52
CA PRO A 587 14.76 9.19 16.78
C PRO A 587 14.06 10.29 17.57
N THR A 588 14.66 10.73 18.67
CA THR A 588 14.26 11.95 19.39
C THR A 588 15.46 12.86 19.59
N GLY A 589 15.30 14.15 19.29
CA GLY A 589 16.36 15.15 19.54
C GLY A 589 17.72 14.79 18.93
N ASN A 590 17.77 14.49 17.63
CA ASN A 590 18.95 14.06 16.89
C ASN A 590 19.66 12.78 17.38
N ASN A 591 18.93 11.89 18.07
CA ASN A 591 19.51 10.63 18.55
C ASN A 591 18.54 9.48 18.31
N MET A 592 18.86 8.64 17.33
CA MET A 592 18.29 7.31 17.15
C MET A 592 19.12 6.29 17.94
N GLY A 593 18.44 5.34 18.56
CA GLY A 593 19.08 4.26 19.30
C GLY A 593 19.12 2.98 18.48
N PHE A 594 20.26 2.29 18.53
CA PHE A 594 20.42 0.94 17.98
C PHE A 594 21.15 0.09 19.02
N PHE A 595 20.50 -0.97 19.49
CA PHE A 595 20.95 -1.71 20.66
C PHE A 595 21.12 -3.19 20.34
N ARG A 596 22.13 -3.81 20.94
CA ARG A 596 22.40 -5.25 20.90
C ARG A 596 22.17 -5.86 22.28
N SER A 597 21.50 -7.00 22.33
CA SER A 597 21.44 -7.89 23.49
C SER A 597 21.93 -9.29 23.13
N VAL A 598 22.62 -9.94 24.07
CA VAL A 598 23.11 -11.33 23.96
C VAL A 598 22.61 -12.22 25.11
N ASN A 599 21.64 -11.73 25.88
CA ASN A 599 21.08 -12.42 27.05
C ASN A 599 19.55 -12.33 27.07
N GLY A 600 18.93 -12.38 25.90
CA GLY A 600 17.48 -12.51 25.76
C GLY A 600 16.71 -11.24 26.07
N GLY A 601 17.35 -10.08 25.97
CA GLY A 601 16.72 -8.76 26.11
C GLY A 601 16.82 -8.18 27.51
N VAL A 602 17.62 -8.78 28.39
CA VAL A 602 17.82 -8.30 29.77
C VAL A 602 18.77 -7.11 29.81
N ASN A 603 19.96 -7.25 29.20
CA ASN A 603 20.97 -6.19 29.10
C ASN A 603 21.19 -5.80 27.65
N TRP A 604 21.50 -4.52 27.43
CA TRP A 604 21.64 -3.92 26.11
C TRP A 604 22.90 -3.07 26.03
N VAL A 605 23.57 -3.12 24.88
CA VAL A 605 24.69 -2.26 24.51
C VAL A 605 24.25 -1.38 23.36
N ASN A 606 24.44 -0.06 23.47
CA ASN A 606 24.21 0.85 22.34
C ASN A 606 25.35 0.69 21.33
N VAL A 607 25.00 0.34 20.10
CA VAL A 607 25.91 0.09 18.97
C VAL A 607 25.52 0.97 17.77
N SER A 608 24.94 2.15 18.00
CA SER A 608 24.51 3.08 16.94
C SER A 608 25.62 3.92 16.33
N THR A 609 26.86 3.82 16.82
CA THR A 609 27.98 4.65 16.34
C THR A 609 28.29 4.32 14.87
N GLY A 610 28.20 5.31 13.99
CA GLY A 610 28.40 5.13 12.53
C GLY A 610 27.11 4.99 11.74
N LEU A 611 25.96 4.79 12.41
CA LEU A 611 24.63 4.93 11.81
C LEU A 611 24.20 6.40 11.74
N PRO A 612 23.29 6.75 10.83
CA PRO A 612 22.75 8.10 10.76
C PRO A 612 21.88 8.41 11.99
N ALA A 613 22.41 9.22 12.90
CA ALA A 613 21.78 9.54 14.19
C ALA A 613 20.36 10.16 14.09
N ASN A 614 20.03 10.74 12.92
CA ASN A 614 18.79 11.48 12.69
C ASN A 614 17.92 10.81 11.62
N ARG A 615 17.79 9.49 11.60
CA ARG A 615 16.97 8.78 10.63
C ARG A 615 16.07 7.75 11.32
N TYR A 616 14.92 7.46 10.72
CA TYR A 616 14.02 6.40 11.20
C TYR A 616 14.56 5.03 10.76
N PRO A 617 14.93 4.13 11.68
CA PRO A 617 15.26 2.75 11.37
C PRO A 617 13.97 1.99 11.04
N THR A 618 13.83 1.53 9.80
CA THR A 618 12.59 0.92 9.31
C THR A 618 12.60 -0.61 9.37
N ASP A 619 13.79 -1.21 9.28
CA ASP A 619 13.95 -2.66 9.39
C ASP A 619 15.33 -3.07 9.88
N ILE A 620 15.40 -4.27 10.46
CA ILE A 620 16.65 -4.94 10.85
C ILE A 620 16.55 -6.38 10.36
N GLU A 621 17.53 -6.84 9.60
CA GLU A 621 17.63 -8.24 9.16
C GLU A 621 19.01 -8.78 9.53
N LEU A 622 19.07 -10.04 9.98
CA LEU A 622 20.31 -10.69 10.41
C LEU A 622 20.69 -11.78 9.43
N ASN A 623 21.98 -11.94 9.14
CA ASN A 623 22.42 -13.08 8.35
C ASN A 623 22.05 -14.39 9.09
N PRO A 624 21.32 -15.32 8.44
CA PRO A 624 20.92 -16.58 9.06
C PRO A 624 22.08 -17.50 9.49
N LYS A 625 23.30 -17.24 8.99
CA LYS A 625 24.52 -18.00 9.28
C LYS A 625 25.53 -17.25 10.16
N ASP A 626 25.38 -15.95 10.39
CA ASP A 626 26.21 -15.16 11.32
C ASP A 626 25.41 -13.99 11.92
N SER A 627 25.12 -14.06 13.22
CA SER A 627 24.31 -13.03 13.93
C SER A 627 25.06 -11.73 14.20
N ARG A 628 26.34 -11.67 13.82
CA ARG A 628 27.15 -10.45 13.83
C ARG A 628 27.02 -9.68 12.52
N GLU A 629 26.53 -10.34 11.47
CA GLU A 629 26.23 -9.70 10.20
C GLU A 629 24.79 -9.18 10.19
N ILE A 630 24.65 -7.87 10.12
CA ILE A 630 23.39 -7.14 10.32
C ILE A 630 23.17 -6.20 9.16
N TYR A 631 21.93 -6.09 8.71
CA TYR A 631 21.48 -5.12 7.72
C TYR A 631 20.37 -4.27 8.32
N VAL A 632 20.42 -2.97 8.10
CA VAL A 632 19.43 -2.00 8.63
C VAL A 632 19.00 -1.07 7.52
N THR A 633 17.70 -0.86 7.36
CA THR A 633 17.14 0.10 6.41
C THR A 633 16.66 1.38 7.10
N PHE A 634 16.70 2.50 6.39
CA PHE A 634 16.29 3.81 6.88
C PHE A 634 15.32 4.53 5.94
N GLY A 635 14.22 5.04 6.51
CA GLY A 635 13.35 6.03 5.87
C GLY A 635 13.98 7.43 5.90
N GLY A 636 13.43 8.44 5.22
CA GLY A 636 14.04 9.78 5.09
C GLY A 636 14.79 9.99 3.76
N PHE A 637 15.57 11.09 3.66
CA PHE A 637 16.34 11.51 2.47
C PHE A 637 17.71 12.09 2.85
N GLY A 638 18.63 12.20 1.88
CA GLY A 638 19.87 12.99 1.95
C GLY A 638 21.06 12.31 2.62
N THR A 639 20.89 11.07 3.10
CA THR A 639 21.97 10.19 3.59
C THR A 639 21.69 8.76 3.16
N GLY A 640 22.68 7.86 3.29
CA GLY A 640 22.50 6.43 3.06
C GLY A 640 21.25 5.84 3.70
N HIS A 641 20.73 4.79 3.07
CA HIS A 641 19.48 4.12 3.42
C HIS A 641 19.68 2.68 3.88
N ILE A 642 20.80 2.05 3.54
CA ILE A 642 21.05 0.64 3.86
C ILE A 642 22.43 0.54 4.47
N PHE A 643 22.50 0.08 5.71
CA PHE A 643 23.76 -0.08 6.44
C PHE A 643 24.00 -1.53 6.80
N LYS A 644 25.26 -1.94 6.70
CA LYS A 644 25.73 -3.28 7.04
C LYS A 644 26.76 -3.21 8.17
N SER A 645 26.67 -4.15 9.10
CA SER A 645 27.71 -4.49 10.06
C SER A 645 28.14 -5.93 9.84
N THR A 646 29.41 -6.27 10.09
CA THR A 646 29.91 -7.66 10.14
C THR A 646 30.47 -8.05 11.51
N ASP A 647 30.38 -7.16 12.49
CA ASP A 647 30.95 -7.30 13.83
C ASP A 647 29.94 -6.94 14.93
N ALA A 648 28.69 -7.37 14.73
CA ALA A 648 27.59 -7.24 15.69
C ALA A 648 27.22 -5.78 16.03
N GLY A 649 27.43 -4.85 15.10
CA GLY A 649 27.07 -3.45 15.21
C GLY A 649 28.19 -2.56 15.74
N ASP A 650 29.37 -3.13 16.04
CA ASP A 650 30.50 -2.34 16.54
C ASP A 650 31.02 -1.38 15.45
N ASN A 651 30.93 -1.75 14.16
CA ASN A 651 31.19 -0.88 13.02
C ASN A 651 30.11 -1.02 11.91
N TRP A 652 29.81 0.09 11.23
CA TRP A 652 28.81 0.14 10.17
C TRP A 652 29.38 0.67 8.86
N THR A 653 28.91 0.10 7.74
CA THR A 653 29.21 0.54 6.38
C THR A 653 27.91 0.88 5.66
N ASP A 654 27.84 2.07 5.06
CA ASP A 654 26.76 2.42 4.14
C ASP A 654 26.95 1.62 2.83
N ILE A 655 25.97 0.77 2.53
CA ILE A 655 25.96 -0.08 1.34
C ILE A 655 24.87 0.35 0.34
N THR A 656 24.31 1.55 0.47
CA THR A 656 23.23 2.05 -0.41
C THR A 656 23.64 2.09 -1.89
N GLY A 657 24.90 2.45 -2.17
CA GLY A 657 25.47 2.42 -3.51
C GLY A 657 24.70 3.25 -4.54
N VAL A 658 24.25 2.60 -5.62
CA VAL A 658 23.57 3.21 -6.78
C VAL A 658 22.06 3.40 -6.60
N LEU A 659 21.51 2.95 -5.48
CA LEU A 659 20.08 3.01 -5.22
C LEU A 659 19.58 4.47 -5.05
N PRO A 660 18.31 4.74 -5.37
CA PRO A 660 17.77 6.09 -5.28
C PRO A 660 17.69 6.62 -3.85
N ASP A 661 17.91 7.94 -3.67
CA ASP A 661 17.76 8.65 -2.40
C ASP A 661 16.28 8.83 -2.05
N ILE A 662 15.69 7.84 -1.39
CA ILE A 662 14.26 7.75 -1.07
C ILE A 662 14.01 6.81 0.13
N PRO A 663 12.92 6.95 0.90
CA PRO A 663 12.66 6.05 2.01
C PRO A 663 12.67 4.55 1.64
N PHE A 664 13.48 3.78 2.38
CA PHE A 664 13.49 2.32 2.38
C PHE A 664 12.79 1.80 3.63
N HIS A 665 12.02 0.71 3.49
CA HIS A 665 11.09 0.24 4.53
C HIS A 665 11.38 -1.16 5.06
N CYS A 666 11.99 -2.01 4.22
CA CYS A 666 12.19 -3.41 4.55
C CYS A 666 13.41 -4.03 3.88
N ALA A 667 13.95 -5.06 4.51
CA ALA A 667 14.97 -5.95 3.96
C ALA A 667 14.65 -7.41 4.29
N VAL A 668 15.02 -8.34 3.41
CA VAL A 668 14.98 -9.78 3.71
C VAL A 668 16.18 -10.49 3.09
N ILE A 669 16.73 -11.46 3.81
CA ILE A 669 17.86 -12.28 3.36
C ILE A 669 17.36 -13.68 3.01
N ASP A 670 17.87 -14.22 1.91
CA ASP A 670 17.67 -15.62 1.58
C ASP A 670 18.54 -16.52 2.48
N SER A 671 17.92 -17.27 3.40
CA SER A 671 18.67 -18.15 4.30
C SER A 671 19.47 -19.26 3.59
N ALA A 672 19.09 -19.66 2.38
CA ALA A 672 19.86 -20.60 1.59
C ALA A 672 21.15 -19.94 1.05
N TYR A 673 21.04 -18.69 0.62
CA TYR A 673 22.10 -17.90 -0.01
C TYR A 673 22.21 -16.51 0.65
N PRO A 674 22.88 -16.38 1.81
CA PRO A 674 22.83 -15.16 2.60
C PRO A 674 23.41 -13.90 1.96
N ASP A 675 24.17 -14.04 0.88
CA ASP A 675 24.63 -12.91 0.06
C ASP A 675 23.51 -12.29 -0.79
N ASN A 676 22.37 -13.00 -0.92
CA ASN A 676 21.19 -12.52 -1.60
C ASN A 676 20.30 -11.76 -0.64
N ILE A 677 20.24 -10.45 -0.85
CA ILE A 677 19.49 -9.50 -0.02
C ILE A 677 18.48 -8.81 -0.93
N TYR A 678 17.26 -8.66 -0.44
CA TYR A 678 16.20 -7.93 -1.13
C TYR A 678 15.77 -6.76 -0.25
N VAL A 679 15.50 -5.62 -0.87
CA VAL A 679 15.05 -4.41 -0.17
C VAL A 679 13.86 -3.76 -0.86
N GLY A 680 13.01 -3.10 -0.06
CA GLY A 680 11.81 -2.40 -0.52
C GLY A 680 11.84 -0.91 -0.17
N SER A 681 11.35 -0.09 -1.10
CA SER A 681 11.32 1.38 -1.01
C SER A 681 9.95 1.95 -1.41
N ASP A 682 9.80 3.27 -1.33
CA ASP A 682 8.63 3.99 -1.83
C ASP A 682 8.37 3.85 -3.34
N ILE A 683 9.37 3.46 -4.15
CA ILE A 683 9.25 3.41 -5.62
C ILE A 683 9.60 2.06 -6.24
N GLY A 684 9.75 1.02 -5.42
CA GLY A 684 10.03 -0.32 -5.91
C GLY A 684 10.85 -1.20 -4.98
N SER A 685 11.31 -2.32 -5.53
CA SER A 685 12.18 -3.30 -4.88
C SER A 685 13.49 -3.51 -5.66
N TYR A 686 14.54 -3.88 -4.94
CA TYR A 686 15.89 -4.10 -5.44
C TYR A 686 16.51 -5.34 -4.79
N ALA A 687 17.54 -5.91 -5.42
CA ALA A 687 18.33 -6.99 -4.81
C ALA A 687 19.84 -6.81 -4.99
N SER A 688 20.57 -7.41 -4.06
CA SER A 688 22.00 -7.70 -4.15
C SER A 688 22.18 -9.21 -4.19
N THR A 689 23.22 -9.68 -4.87
CA THR A 689 23.66 -11.10 -4.86
C THR A 689 25.06 -11.31 -4.27
N ASN A 690 25.64 -10.26 -3.69
CA ASN A 690 27.01 -10.23 -3.18
C ASN A 690 27.11 -9.45 -1.85
N GLY A 691 26.12 -9.65 -0.98
CA GLY A 691 26.16 -9.14 0.39
C GLY A 691 26.06 -7.61 0.51
N GLY A 692 25.50 -6.94 -0.50
CA GLY A 692 25.23 -5.50 -0.53
C GLY A 692 26.25 -4.68 -1.33
N THR A 693 27.18 -5.32 -2.03
CA THR A 693 28.21 -4.61 -2.80
C THR A 693 27.63 -3.98 -4.07
N ASP A 694 26.80 -4.73 -4.80
CA ASP A 694 26.11 -4.27 -6.00
C ASP A 694 24.60 -4.45 -5.88
N TRP A 695 23.84 -3.50 -6.45
CA TRP A 695 22.38 -3.51 -6.43
C TRP A 695 21.78 -3.52 -7.82
N TYR A 696 20.65 -4.21 -7.94
CA TYR A 696 19.93 -4.39 -9.18
C TYR A 696 18.43 -4.12 -9.03
N ASP A 697 17.82 -3.59 -10.09
CA ASP A 697 16.39 -3.35 -10.19
C ASP A 697 15.61 -4.67 -10.19
N LEU A 698 14.52 -4.69 -9.42
CA LEU A 698 13.64 -5.85 -9.31
C LEU A 698 12.19 -5.52 -9.69
N ASN A 699 11.92 -4.44 -10.42
CA ASN A 699 10.58 -3.88 -10.57
C ASN A 699 9.73 -4.46 -11.71
N ASN A 700 10.29 -5.34 -12.55
CA ASN A 700 9.54 -5.99 -13.62
C ASN A 700 8.27 -6.69 -13.08
N GLY A 701 7.09 -6.33 -13.61
CA GLY A 701 5.78 -6.82 -13.17
C GLY A 701 5.04 -5.92 -12.16
N PHE A 702 5.73 -4.95 -11.54
CA PHE A 702 5.05 -3.91 -10.77
C PHE A 702 4.46 -2.83 -11.70
N PRO A 703 3.34 -2.19 -11.31
CA PRO A 703 2.95 -0.90 -11.87
C PRO A 703 3.98 0.20 -11.52
N GLU A 704 3.87 1.37 -12.15
CA GLU A 704 4.79 2.47 -11.84
C GLU A 704 4.70 2.90 -10.35
N ALA A 705 5.88 3.14 -9.75
CA ALA A 705 6.10 3.54 -8.35
C ALA A 705 5.27 2.76 -7.31
N VAL A 706 5.75 1.58 -6.89
CA VAL A 706 5.11 0.78 -5.83
C VAL A 706 5.80 1.00 -4.49
N MET A 707 5.03 1.36 -3.46
CA MET A 707 5.52 1.46 -2.09
C MET A 707 5.58 0.07 -1.45
N VAL A 708 6.78 -0.51 -1.39
CA VAL A 708 7.04 -1.85 -0.86
C VAL A 708 7.41 -1.73 0.62
N PHE A 709 6.46 -2.07 1.50
CA PHE A 709 6.55 -1.91 2.95
C PHE A 709 7.06 -3.16 3.66
N ASP A 710 6.88 -4.32 3.04
CA ASP A 710 7.29 -5.60 3.58
C ASP A 710 7.80 -6.51 2.46
N LEU A 711 8.91 -7.19 2.71
CA LEU A 711 9.41 -8.27 1.88
C LEU A 711 9.58 -9.51 2.74
N SER A 712 9.16 -10.65 2.20
CA SER A 712 9.25 -11.92 2.91
C SER A 712 9.46 -13.08 1.96
N ILE A 713 10.17 -14.11 2.41
CA ILE A 713 10.42 -15.31 1.63
C ILE A 713 9.44 -16.41 2.09
N SER A 714 8.62 -16.89 1.16
CA SER A 714 7.82 -18.10 1.36
C SER A 714 8.71 -19.31 1.12
N TYR A 715 9.29 -19.85 2.19
CA TYR A 715 10.22 -20.98 2.09
C TYR A 715 9.58 -22.29 1.60
N SER A 716 8.26 -22.45 1.76
CA SER A 716 7.53 -23.63 1.30
C SER A 716 7.48 -23.76 -0.23
N ASN A 717 7.58 -22.66 -0.97
CA ASN A 717 7.61 -22.67 -2.43
C ASN A 717 8.70 -21.79 -3.04
N ARG A 718 9.63 -21.29 -2.22
CA ARG A 718 10.80 -20.52 -2.65
C ARG A 718 10.41 -19.30 -3.52
N LYS A 719 9.44 -18.51 -3.02
CA LYS A 719 9.00 -17.26 -3.66
C LYS A 719 9.26 -16.06 -2.76
N LEU A 720 9.72 -14.96 -3.37
CA LEU A 720 9.73 -13.65 -2.74
C LEU A 720 8.32 -13.07 -2.78
N ARG A 721 7.88 -12.48 -1.69
CA ARG A 721 6.59 -11.78 -1.58
C ARG A 721 6.79 -10.36 -1.13
N ALA A 722 6.02 -9.44 -1.72
CA ALA A 722 6.01 -8.03 -1.39
C ALA A 722 4.63 -7.63 -0.86
N GLY A 723 4.58 -7.20 0.40
CA GLY A 723 3.46 -6.45 0.95
C GLY A 723 3.60 -4.99 0.58
N THR A 724 2.59 -4.44 -0.11
CA THR A 724 2.64 -3.08 -0.61
C THR A 724 1.59 -2.20 0.05
N HIS A 725 1.91 -0.91 0.18
CA HIS A 725 1.01 0.07 0.72
C HIS A 725 0.18 0.72 -0.40
N GLY A 726 -0.88 0.02 -0.85
CA GLY A 726 -1.82 0.52 -1.86
C GLY A 726 -1.90 -0.32 -3.14
N ARG A 727 -1.14 -1.42 -3.27
CA ARG A 727 -1.16 -2.30 -4.46
C ARG A 727 -1.32 -3.78 -4.12
N GLY A 728 -1.69 -4.12 -2.88
CA GLY A 728 -1.87 -5.49 -2.41
C GLY A 728 -0.55 -6.26 -2.19
N VAL A 729 -0.58 -7.57 -2.41
CA VAL A 729 0.57 -8.47 -2.30
C VAL A 729 1.01 -8.93 -3.67
N TYR A 730 2.31 -8.97 -3.92
CA TYR A 730 2.89 -9.57 -5.12
C TYR A 730 3.82 -10.72 -4.76
N GLN A 731 4.08 -11.60 -5.72
CA GLN A 731 5.11 -12.63 -5.60
C GLN A 731 5.95 -12.77 -6.87
N ARG A 732 7.16 -13.30 -6.73
CA ARG A 732 8.05 -13.69 -7.84
C ARG A 732 9.06 -14.76 -7.41
N THR A 733 9.80 -15.32 -8.35
CA THR A 733 10.99 -16.14 -8.05
C THR A 733 12.10 -15.31 -7.39
N LEU A 734 12.86 -15.94 -6.49
CA LEU A 734 14.09 -15.38 -5.96
C LEU A 734 15.17 -15.31 -7.05
N VAL A 735 16.17 -14.45 -6.87
CA VAL A 735 17.26 -14.28 -7.86
C VAL A 735 18.20 -15.50 -7.94
N SER A 736 18.10 -16.42 -6.97
CA SER A 736 18.87 -17.68 -6.88
C SER A 736 18.10 -18.95 -7.23
N ASP A 737 16.77 -18.91 -7.39
CA ASP A 737 15.95 -20.12 -7.62
C ASP A 737 15.85 -20.56 -9.08
N GLN A 738 16.83 -20.17 -9.90
CA GLN A 738 17.04 -20.85 -11.19
C GLN A 738 17.96 -22.04 -10.94
N PRO A 739 17.69 -23.23 -11.53
CA PRO A 739 18.61 -24.35 -11.42
C PRO A 739 19.98 -23.87 -11.93
N LEU A 740 20.98 -23.93 -11.05
CA LEU A 740 22.36 -23.65 -11.42
C LEU A 740 22.73 -24.55 -12.61
N PRO A 741 23.46 -24.03 -13.61
CA PRO A 741 23.46 -24.62 -14.94
C PRO A 741 24.00 -26.05 -14.92
N VAL A 742 23.17 -26.99 -15.39
CA VAL A 742 23.67 -28.17 -16.06
C VAL A 742 24.00 -27.75 -17.49
N GLU A 743 25.27 -27.77 -17.88
CA GLU A 743 25.67 -27.45 -19.24
C GLU A 743 25.62 -28.70 -20.11
N LEU A 744 24.50 -28.86 -20.83
CA LEU A 744 24.32 -29.94 -21.80
C LEU A 744 25.19 -29.68 -23.03
N VAL A 745 26.11 -30.59 -23.32
CA VAL A 745 27.01 -30.51 -24.47
C VAL A 745 26.35 -31.12 -25.71
N ASN A 746 25.65 -32.24 -25.54
CA ASN A 746 24.89 -32.88 -26.61
C ASN A 746 23.67 -33.63 -26.06
N PHE A 747 22.70 -33.87 -26.95
CA PHE A 747 21.58 -34.78 -26.73
C PHE A 747 21.26 -35.45 -28.07
N ASN A 748 21.52 -36.74 -28.13
CA ASN A 748 21.52 -37.57 -29.33
C ASN A 748 20.54 -38.74 -29.16
N SER A 749 20.12 -39.30 -30.30
CA SER A 749 19.34 -40.53 -30.34
C SER A 749 19.89 -41.52 -31.36
N GLU A 750 19.65 -42.81 -31.12
CA GLU A 750 19.93 -43.90 -32.03
C GLU A 750 18.74 -44.88 -32.01
N ILE A 751 18.26 -45.28 -33.18
CA ILE A 751 17.19 -46.27 -33.31
C ILE A 751 17.81 -47.65 -33.46
N LYS A 752 17.44 -48.61 -32.60
CA LYS A 752 17.83 -50.02 -32.72
C LYS A 752 16.57 -50.88 -32.69
N ASN A 753 16.20 -51.46 -33.83
CA ASN A 753 14.90 -52.10 -34.03
C ASN A 753 13.75 -51.11 -33.74
N ASN A 754 12.87 -51.43 -32.79
CA ASN A 754 11.79 -50.56 -32.30
C ASN A 754 12.13 -49.89 -30.97
N ASP A 755 13.41 -49.82 -30.59
CA ASP A 755 13.88 -49.13 -29.40
C ASP A 755 14.56 -47.81 -29.79
N VAL A 756 14.39 -46.78 -28.97
CA VAL A 756 15.09 -45.49 -29.08
C VAL A 756 16.07 -45.36 -27.93
N VAL A 757 17.36 -45.34 -28.26
CA VAL A 757 18.44 -45.10 -27.32
C VAL A 757 18.74 -43.61 -27.32
N LEU A 758 18.42 -42.95 -26.21
CA LEU A 758 18.75 -41.55 -25.94
C LEU A 758 20.09 -41.49 -25.19
N SER A 759 20.98 -40.63 -25.66
CA SER A 759 22.25 -40.37 -24.98
C SER A 759 22.51 -38.87 -24.90
N TRP A 760 23.05 -38.43 -23.77
CA TRP A 760 23.44 -37.04 -23.59
C TRP A 760 24.65 -36.95 -22.68
N ASN A 761 25.37 -35.85 -22.76
CA ASN A 761 26.41 -35.56 -21.80
C ASN A 761 26.42 -34.10 -21.36
N THR A 762 26.87 -33.92 -20.13
CA THR A 762 26.97 -32.65 -19.42
C THR A 762 28.44 -32.30 -19.25
N SER A 763 28.81 -31.04 -19.37
CA SER A 763 30.17 -30.55 -19.07
C SER A 763 30.29 -29.95 -17.68
N LEU A 764 29.15 -29.52 -17.12
CA LEU A 764 29.01 -28.99 -15.77
C LEU A 764 27.67 -29.47 -15.19
N GLU A 765 27.67 -29.85 -13.93
CA GLU A 765 26.48 -30.10 -13.13
C GLU A 765 26.63 -29.38 -11.79
N ILE A 766 25.62 -28.61 -11.42
CA ILE A 766 25.52 -28.02 -10.09
C ILE A 766 24.17 -28.39 -9.53
N ASN A 767 24.17 -29.00 -8.34
CA ASN A 767 23.00 -29.44 -7.60
C ASN A 767 22.08 -30.41 -8.38
N ASN A 768 22.58 -31.11 -9.38
CA ASN A 768 21.78 -31.92 -10.30
C ASN A 768 21.27 -33.21 -9.63
N LYS A 769 19.95 -33.29 -9.39
CA LYS A 769 19.29 -34.52 -8.92
C LYS A 769 19.10 -35.53 -10.04
N GLY A 770 18.91 -35.08 -11.28
CA GLY A 770 18.83 -35.95 -12.46
C GLY A 770 17.92 -35.44 -13.55
N PHE A 771 17.56 -36.32 -14.48
CA PHE A 771 16.79 -36.01 -15.67
C PHE A 771 15.56 -36.90 -15.74
N GLU A 772 14.39 -36.28 -15.78
CA GLU A 772 13.16 -36.93 -16.20
C GLU A 772 13.10 -36.97 -17.73
N VAL A 773 13.00 -38.16 -18.28
CA VAL A 773 12.93 -38.38 -19.73
C VAL A 773 11.46 -38.40 -20.11
N GLU A 774 11.07 -37.50 -21.01
CA GLU A 774 9.70 -37.34 -21.46
C GLU A 774 9.60 -37.58 -22.97
N ARG A 775 8.47 -38.16 -23.39
CA ARG A 775 8.15 -38.48 -24.79
C ARG A 775 6.76 -37.97 -25.13
N LYS A 776 6.54 -37.57 -26.38
CA LYS A 776 5.19 -37.47 -26.95
C LYS A 776 5.11 -38.05 -28.36
N SER A 777 3.96 -38.65 -28.69
CA SER A 777 3.64 -39.05 -30.07
C SER A 777 3.20 -37.82 -30.86
N LYS A 778 3.39 -37.81 -32.18
CA LYS A 778 2.88 -36.75 -33.06
C LYS A 778 1.35 -36.64 -33.02
N ASP A 779 0.65 -37.72 -32.67
CA ASP A 779 -0.81 -37.76 -32.59
C ASP A 779 -1.37 -37.23 -31.25
N THR A 780 -0.50 -36.76 -30.35
CA THR A 780 -0.87 -36.27 -29.01
C THR A 780 -0.09 -35.01 -28.64
N ASP A 781 -0.75 -34.03 -28.00
CA ASP A 781 -0.06 -32.82 -27.54
C ASP A 781 0.62 -32.97 -26.17
N ASP A 782 0.25 -34.00 -25.41
CA ASP A 782 0.72 -34.22 -24.04
C ASP A 782 2.07 -34.96 -23.98
N TRP A 783 2.96 -34.49 -23.09
CA TRP A 783 4.22 -35.15 -22.77
C TRP A 783 4.03 -36.21 -21.68
N GLU A 784 4.49 -37.42 -21.94
CA GLU A 784 4.48 -38.55 -21.01
C GLU A 784 5.87 -38.74 -20.39
N LYS A 785 5.92 -38.86 -19.06
CA LYS A 785 7.13 -39.29 -18.34
C LYS A 785 7.37 -40.78 -18.60
N ILE A 786 8.48 -41.09 -19.26
CA ILE A 786 8.86 -42.48 -19.56
C ILE A 786 9.97 -43.00 -18.64
N GLY A 787 10.76 -42.12 -18.01
CA GLY A 787 11.79 -42.55 -17.08
C GLY A 787 12.48 -41.43 -16.30
N PHE A 788 13.41 -41.82 -15.43
CA PHE A 788 14.28 -40.90 -14.69
C PHE A 788 15.70 -41.45 -14.63
N VAL A 789 16.70 -40.60 -14.85
CA VAL A 789 18.13 -40.93 -14.75
C VAL A 789 18.77 -40.02 -13.72
N ASN A 790 19.38 -40.60 -12.67
CA ASN A 790 19.97 -39.84 -11.57
C ASN A 790 21.16 -38.99 -12.03
N GLY A 791 21.24 -37.76 -11.53
CA GLY A 791 22.34 -36.83 -11.74
C GLY A 791 23.51 -37.09 -10.79
N TYR A 792 24.62 -36.37 -10.97
CA TYR A 792 25.81 -36.49 -10.11
C TYR A 792 25.90 -35.40 -9.02
N GLY A 793 24.85 -34.60 -8.83
CA GLY A 793 24.88 -33.47 -7.89
C GLY A 793 25.77 -32.35 -8.40
N ASN A 794 26.99 -32.26 -7.86
CA ASN A 794 27.99 -31.27 -8.28
C ASN A 794 29.12 -31.95 -9.04
N SER A 795 29.36 -31.57 -10.28
CA SER A 795 30.48 -32.06 -11.09
C SER A 795 30.95 -31.01 -12.10
N ASN A 796 32.26 -30.90 -12.26
CA ASN A 796 32.94 -30.08 -13.27
C ASN A 796 33.68 -30.96 -14.31
N GLU A 797 33.30 -32.24 -14.39
CA GLU A 797 33.81 -33.20 -15.36
C GLU A 797 32.68 -33.64 -16.28
N ILE A 798 33.02 -34.09 -17.49
CA ILE A 798 32.01 -34.59 -18.42
C ILE A 798 31.31 -35.83 -17.83
N LYS A 799 29.97 -35.79 -17.75
CA LYS A 799 29.16 -36.95 -17.36
C LYS A 799 28.29 -37.40 -18.52
N ASN A 800 28.27 -38.71 -18.72
CA ASN A 800 27.55 -39.34 -19.83
C ASN A 800 26.33 -40.06 -19.27
N TYR A 801 25.23 -39.94 -20.00
CA TYR A 801 23.95 -40.49 -19.65
C TYR A 801 23.37 -41.28 -20.80
N LEU A 802 22.58 -42.29 -20.45
CA LEU A 802 21.93 -43.19 -21.39
C LEU A 802 20.55 -43.55 -20.85
N TYR A 803 19.55 -43.51 -21.73
CA TYR A 803 18.21 -44.02 -21.46
C TYR A 803 17.68 -44.73 -22.72
N THR A 804 17.00 -45.87 -22.55
CA THR A 804 16.41 -46.61 -23.67
C THR A 804 14.91 -46.70 -23.51
N ASP A 805 14.19 -46.13 -24.46
CA ASP A 805 12.75 -46.31 -24.63
C ASP A 805 12.51 -47.54 -25.52
N LYS A 806 11.73 -48.50 -25.04
CA LYS A 806 11.68 -49.87 -25.62
C LYS A 806 10.33 -50.21 -26.22
N ASN A 807 10.36 -51.07 -27.25
CA ASN A 807 9.19 -51.69 -27.88
C ASN A 807 8.17 -50.66 -28.39
N LEU A 808 8.64 -49.61 -29.05
CA LEU A 808 7.78 -48.60 -29.62
C LEU A 808 6.94 -49.16 -30.77
N GLN A 809 5.72 -48.65 -30.88
CA GLN A 809 4.87 -48.88 -32.04
C GLN A 809 5.37 -48.03 -33.21
N THR A 810 4.95 -48.40 -34.43
CA THR A 810 5.21 -47.59 -35.62
C THR A 810 4.58 -46.20 -35.45
N GLY A 811 5.39 -45.15 -35.61
CA GLY A 811 4.95 -43.78 -35.34
C GLY A 811 6.08 -42.77 -35.30
N VAL A 812 5.71 -41.51 -35.06
CA VAL A 812 6.63 -40.37 -34.94
C VAL A 812 6.64 -39.87 -33.50
N TYR A 813 7.82 -39.82 -32.89
CA TYR A 813 8.01 -39.46 -31.50
C TYR A 813 8.94 -38.25 -31.33
N LYS A 814 8.65 -37.43 -30.32
CA LYS A 814 9.52 -36.37 -29.81
C LYS A 814 9.96 -36.69 -28.39
N TYR A 815 11.17 -36.26 -28.05
CA TYR A 815 11.76 -36.46 -26.73
C TYR A 815 12.27 -35.16 -26.13
N ARG A 816 12.20 -35.04 -24.81
CA ARG A 816 12.87 -33.97 -24.06
C ARG A 816 13.37 -34.50 -22.72
N LEU A 817 14.37 -33.82 -22.19
CA LEU A 817 14.86 -34.03 -20.82
C LEU A 817 14.33 -32.90 -19.95
N LYS A 818 13.74 -33.23 -18.82
CA LYS A 818 13.47 -32.31 -17.72
C LYS A 818 14.55 -32.53 -16.67
N GLN A 819 15.61 -31.72 -16.71
CA GLN A 819 16.65 -31.70 -15.69
C GLN A 819 16.05 -31.17 -14.39
N ILE A 820 16.29 -31.83 -13.25
CA ILE A 820 15.77 -31.48 -11.93
C ILE A 820 16.94 -31.36 -10.95
N ASP A 821 16.95 -30.34 -10.10
CA ASP A 821 17.94 -30.17 -9.04
C ASP A 821 17.46 -30.79 -7.69
N TYR A 822 18.32 -30.85 -6.67
CA TYR A 822 17.91 -31.38 -5.34
C TYR A 822 16.88 -30.49 -4.62
N ASN A 823 16.70 -29.25 -5.05
CA ASN A 823 15.74 -28.29 -4.52
C ASN A 823 14.37 -28.39 -5.22
N GLY A 824 14.26 -29.19 -6.28
CA GLY A 824 13.03 -29.38 -7.06
C GLY A 824 12.84 -28.42 -8.23
N ASN A 825 13.80 -27.52 -8.49
CA ASN A 825 13.80 -26.68 -9.69
C ASN A 825 14.11 -27.53 -10.92
N PHE A 826 13.68 -27.09 -12.10
CA PHE A 826 13.90 -27.84 -13.33
C PHE A 826 14.13 -26.97 -14.56
N ARG A 827 14.77 -27.56 -15.58
CA ARG A 827 14.97 -26.99 -16.91
C ARG A 827 14.72 -28.03 -17.99
N TYR A 828 14.10 -27.62 -19.10
CA TYR A 828 13.87 -28.50 -20.24
C TYR A 828 14.99 -28.41 -21.29
N TYR A 829 15.36 -29.56 -21.84
CA TYR A 829 16.22 -29.70 -23.02
C TYR A 829 15.48 -30.53 -24.07
N GLU A 830 15.05 -29.87 -25.15
CA GLU A 830 14.30 -30.54 -26.22
C GLU A 830 15.25 -31.19 -27.24
N PHE A 831 14.94 -32.43 -27.60
CA PHE A 831 15.60 -33.07 -28.74
C PHE A 831 15.06 -32.41 -30.02
N GLN A 832 15.97 -31.85 -30.83
CA GLN A 832 15.58 -30.99 -31.95
C GLN A 832 14.89 -31.75 -33.10
N ASN A 833 15.09 -33.06 -33.21
CA ASN A 833 14.60 -33.87 -34.32
C ASN A 833 13.42 -34.76 -33.91
N GLU A 834 12.54 -35.06 -34.87
CA GLU A 834 11.53 -36.11 -34.73
C GLU A 834 12.15 -37.49 -34.99
N ILE A 835 11.71 -38.51 -34.25
CA ILE A 835 12.18 -39.89 -34.36
C ILE A 835 11.06 -40.75 -34.94
N ASN A 836 11.32 -41.36 -36.10
CA ASN A 836 10.36 -42.21 -36.82
C ASN A 836 10.66 -43.69 -36.59
N ILE A 837 9.74 -44.42 -35.96
CA ILE A 837 9.82 -45.87 -35.74
C ILE A 837 9.00 -46.59 -36.81
N GLY A 838 9.57 -47.64 -37.41
CA GLY A 838 8.89 -48.49 -38.39
C GLY A 838 9.03 -48.06 -39.87
N VAL A 839 9.99 -47.19 -40.21
CA VAL A 839 10.35 -46.92 -41.61
C VAL A 839 11.45 -47.92 -42.04
N PRO A 840 11.27 -48.73 -43.10
CA PRO A 840 12.31 -49.64 -43.57
C PRO A 840 13.56 -48.86 -44.00
N SER A 841 14.74 -49.32 -43.59
CA SER A 841 16.03 -48.69 -43.93
C SER A 841 16.44 -48.85 -45.40
N GLU A 842 15.83 -49.78 -46.14
CA GLU A 842 16.14 -50.04 -47.55
C GLU A 842 14.86 -50.36 -48.36
N PHE A 843 14.73 -49.78 -49.55
CA PHE A 843 13.81 -50.23 -50.58
C PHE A 843 14.62 -50.98 -51.65
N MET A 844 14.37 -52.27 -51.85
CA MET A 844 14.80 -52.96 -53.08
C MET A 844 13.63 -52.99 -54.07
N LEU A 845 13.79 -52.27 -55.18
CA LEU A 845 12.92 -52.38 -56.33
C LEU A 845 13.43 -53.54 -57.20
N SER A 846 12.75 -54.69 -57.17
CA SER A 846 13.01 -55.74 -58.18
C SER A 846 12.16 -55.45 -59.42
N GLN A 847 12.82 -55.10 -60.52
CA GLN A 847 12.20 -54.90 -61.82
C GLN A 847 12.00 -56.26 -62.50
N ASN A 848 10.75 -56.64 -62.76
CA ASN A 848 10.43 -57.76 -63.64
C ASN A 848 9.67 -57.22 -64.87
N TYR A 849 10.36 -57.10 -66.01
CA TYR A 849 9.77 -56.91 -67.34
C TYR A 849 10.63 -57.66 -68.39
N PRO A 850 10.05 -58.16 -69.50
CA PRO A 850 8.86 -57.61 -70.12
C PRO A 850 7.58 -58.47 -70.05
N ASN A 851 6.47 -57.73 -69.89
CA ASN A 851 5.03 -58.05 -69.93
C ASN A 851 4.57 -59.41 -70.49
N PRO A 852 3.45 -59.95 -69.97
CA PRO A 852 2.11 -59.32 -70.09
C PRO A 852 1.48 -58.80 -68.80
#